data_AF-A0A3Q0CBP3-F1
#
_entry.id   AF-A0A3Q0CBP3-F1
#
_cell.length_a   1.000
_cell.length_b   1.000
_cell.length_c   1.000
_cell.angle_alpha   90.00
_cell.angle_beta   90.00
_cell.angle_gamma   90.00
#
_symmetry.space_group_name_H-M   'P 1'
#
loop_
_entity.id
_entity.type
_entity.pdbx_description
1 polymer ?
#
loop_
_entity_poly.entity_id
_entity_poly.type
_entity_poly.pdbx_seq_one_letter_code
_entity_poly.pdbx_strand_id
1 'polypeptide(L)'
;MIRTKQECQEYQGKRVKKRYFGMKAHRSVLRNVDARGVPGLPWPVNSQKLCDWADDIRIDPNNPEYSDITELIMYLRHKGQEIPKYFRLEQLQDEFNFVSEEEMKRSKRFQLLQLRNAGQLDPFLLQQMPLYDKEIPDIVFQEYESQAQKDMSISDVNSITAQRINSVNFLRKVRSLIMKRIIKVSKFNLSDIVADYEEIVSTRTLGMPPYSRLPMACRRHQEAMKVRASNDFFNEDTVHPFIEVSFQHIVYQTNTASGSHPCWNEEIKVDFISPGHDYSFSSLSKIKDNIHINVFDEVLIEKHEDHCLKSCSAHTYIQKNWLGSISFPFSALLQQSEISGTFQVNIPPILLGYTWSNTYVPPREDCSGQNPKECTFLNIFATIEPQISYITFNPKLDEFSDQIDILQRAQTFTRNCKAMFPNRRVVTTVFNSEGMQVFVTRYIKALNPPQQLLDIFLHDSNATLDLIARFVSLIPFTTETSDDNDGFDIWMTSEYCISLAIGSKEEHAILLCNFFLYFGKKALVLLGTSVLEGHVAYVLTQETGESLLWNPSTGQCHKQFDPFCPLQSVDCLFNDRNVWFNIQQNNTPMAVHFDYSKESFWKQLLPKDFQGIKAQSVQPEEIVYCDTNKGMVEDLKSRMERTLKCKMMEWRPKHPTRWNRQCTSVLRQILPKLEFYTGSFASFEDSELERLLQFYWVTGFPIQMPYTDVQSVIDAVYQTGVHSSEFPQTEFALAVYIHPYPNNILSVWVYLASLARCQ
;
A
#
# COMPACT_ATOMS: atom_id res chain seq x y z
N MET A 1 -51.51 -6.29 -0.85
CA MET A 1 -52.99 -6.40 -0.89
C MET A 1 -53.44 -6.06 -2.31
N ILE A 2 -54.15 -6.95 -2.98
CA ILE A 2 -54.49 -6.92 -4.42
C ILE A 2 -55.65 -5.94 -4.69
N ARG A 3 -55.59 -5.17 -5.80
CA ARG A 3 -56.73 -4.96 -6.73
C ARG A 3 -56.33 -4.20 -8.01
N THR A 4 -56.67 -4.81 -9.15
CA THR A 4 -56.75 -4.27 -10.52
C THR A 4 -58.20 -3.85 -10.86
N LYS A 5 -58.36 -2.92 -11.83
CA LYS A 5 -59.50 -2.63 -12.76
C LYS A 5 -59.30 -1.21 -13.29
N GLN A 6 -59.05 -0.90 -14.57
CA GLN A 6 -59.75 -1.17 -15.84
C GLN A 6 -61.21 -0.66 -15.89
N GLU A 7 -61.48 0.15 -16.94
CA GLU A 7 -62.75 0.66 -17.48
C GLU A 7 -63.27 2.03 -17.02
N CYS A 8 -63.23 2.99 -17.95
CA CYS A 8 -64.39 3.79 -18.39
C CYS A 8 -64.01 4.67 -19.60
N GLN A 9 -64.24 4.15 -20.81
CA GLN A 9 -64.60 4.97 -21.97
C GLN A 9 -66.11 5.22 -21.91
N GLU A 10 -66.56 6.47 -22.12
CA GLU A 10 -67.74 6.83 -22.93
C GLU A 10 -68.14 8.30 -22.70
N TYR A 11 -68.05 9.15 -23.73
CA TYR A 11 -69.20 9.82 -24.36
C TYR A 11 -68.78 10.94 -25.32
N GLN A 12 -69.44 10.93 -26.47
CA GLN A 12 -69.18 11.70 -27.68
C GLN A 12 -69.70 13.15 -27.63
N GLY A 13 -68.96 14.04 -28.31
CA GLY A 13 -69.49 14.84 -29.42
C GLY A 13 -70.37 16.08 -29.13
N LYS A 14 -69.88 17.25 -29.54
CA LYS A 14 -70.60 18.19 -30.44
C LYS A 14 -69.70 19.36 -30.89
N ARG A 15 -69.61 19.53 -32.22
CA ARG A 15 -69.00 20.69 -32.89
C ARG A 15 -69.82 21.95 -32.62
N VAL A 16 -69.17 23.05 -32.23
CA VAL A 16 -69.69 24.42 -32.44
C VAL A 16 -68.61 25.26 -33.13
N LYS A 17 -69.02 25.94 -34.20
CA LYS A 17 -68.22 26.75 -35.11
C LYS A 17 -67.48 27.88 -34.39
N LYS A 18 -66.17 28.01 -34.64
CA LYS A 18 -65.35 29.19 -34.34
C LYS A 18 -65.94 30.44 -35.00
N ARG A 19 -66.23 31.48 -34.21
CA ARG A 19 -66.21 32.88 -34.68
C ARG A 19 -65.01 33.57 -34.05
N TYR A 20 -64.11 34.03 -34.91
CA TYR A 20 -62.98 34.87 -34.57
C TYR A 20 -63.47 36.23 -34.07
N PHE A 21 -63.11 36.60 -32.84
CA PHE A 21 -63.00 37.99 -32.39
C PHE A 21 -61.63 38.15 -31.74
N GLY A 22 -60.60 38.17 -32.58
CA GLY A 22 -59.22 38.42 -32.19
C GLY A 22 -58.84 39.89 -32.38
N MET A 23 -58.02 40.38 -31.46
CA MET A 23 -57.03 41.44 -31.65
C MET A 23 -57.44 42.93 -31.62
N LYS A 24 -58.71 43.32 -31.40
CA LYS A 24 -59.03 44.76 -31.22
C LYS A 24 -59.19 45.25 -29.77
N ALA A 25 -59.33 44.37 -28.78
CA ALA A 25 -59.59 44.78 -27.38
C ALA A 25 -58.34 44.83 -26.46
N HIS A 26 -57.14 44.46 -26.92
CA HIS A 26 -55.97 44.33 -26.04
C HIS A 26 -54.91 45.42 -26.23
N ARG A 27 -55.10 46.32 -27.21
CA ARG A 27 -54.26 47.51 -27.39
C ARG A 27 -54.72 48.69 -26.53
N SER A 28 -55.86 48.57 -25.83
CA SER A 28 -56.43 49.63 -25.00
C SER A 28 -55.97 49.60 -23.54
N VAL A 29 -55.53 48.46 -23.00
CA VAL A 29 -55.09 48.36 -21.58
C VAL A 29 -53.73 49.04 -21.36
N LEU A 30 -52.84 49.00 -22.35
CA LEU A 30 -51.53 49.66 -22.30
C LEU A 30 -51.57 51.20 -22.36
N ARG A 31 -52.73 51.83 -22.60
CA ARG A 31 -52.85 53.30 -22.70
C ARG A 31 -53.35 53.99 -21.43
N ASN A 32 -53.81 53.24 -20.43
CA ASN A 32 -54.51 53.82 -19.27
C ASN A 32 -53.82 53.60 -17.91
N VAL A 33 -52.57 53.13 -17.86
CA VAL A 33 -51.78 53.16 -16.62
C VAL A 33 -51.21 54.58 -16.48
N ASP A 34 -51.72 55.38 -15.56
CA ASP A 34 -51.23 56.75 -15.30
C ASP A 34 -49.92 56.69 -14.50
N ALA A 35 -48.85 56.22 -15.16
CA ALA A 35 -47.53 55.98 -14.59
C ALA A 35 -46.68 57.26 -14.44
N ARG A 36 -47.28 58.36 -14.00
CA ARG A 36 -46.55 59.62 -13.67
C ARG A 36 -46.41 59.89 -12.17
N GLY A 37 -46.96 59.02 -11.32
CA GLY A 37 -46.93 59.19 -9.86
C GLY A 37 -45.84 58.43 -9.10
N VAL A 38 -45.15 57.45 -9.71
CA VAL A 38 -44.22 56.56 -8.97
C VAL A 38 -42.76 56.96 -9.20
N PRO A 39 -42.05 57.50 -8.19
CA PRO A 39 -40.65 57.89 -8.33
C PRO A 39 -39.75 56.65 -8.49
N GLY A 40 -38.86 56.67 -9.49
CA GLY A 40 -37.82 55.64 -9.68
C GLY A 40 -38.21 54.44 -10.55
N LEU A 41 -39.37 54.45 -11.21
CA LEU A 41 -39.74 53.42 -12.18
C LEU A 41 -38.90 53.55 -13.47
N PRO A 42 -38.17 52.51 -13.93
CA PRO A 42 -37.51 52.52 -15.22
C PRO A 42 -38.53 52.36 -16.35
N TRP A 43 -38.56 53.28 -17.32
CA TRP A 43 -39.46 53.21 -18.49
C TRP A 43 -39.29 51.89 -19.28
N PRO A 44 -40.36 51.31 -19.86
CA PRO A 44 -40.37 49.92 -20.27
C PRO A 44 -39.72 49.76 -21.64
N VAL A 45 -38.50 49.22 -21.65
CA VAL A 45 -37.95 48.58 -22.86
C VAL A 45 -37.71 47.08 -22.63
N ASN A 46 -37.69 46.60 -21.38
CA ASN A 46 -37.42 45.20 -21.08
C ASN A 46 -38.29 44.67 -19.92
N SER A 47 -39.13 43.68 -20.21
CA SER A 47 -40.05 43.03 -19.25
C SER A 47 -39.33 42.28 -18.13
N GLN A 48 -38.12 41.78 -18.37
CA GLN A 48 -37.31 41.11 -17.35
C GLN A 48 -36.86 42.10 -16.27
N LYS A 49 -36.32 43.25 -16.70
CA LYS A 49 -35.82 44.30 -15.80
C LYS A 49 -36.91 44.90 -14.91
N LEU A 50 -38.16 44.88 -15.35
CA LEU A 50 -39.30 45.32 -14.55
C LEU A 50 -39.62 44.33 -13.41
N CYS A 51 -39.49 43.02 -13.68
CA CYS A 51 -39.65 41.98 -12.65
C CYS A 51 -38.51 42.03 -11.64
N ASP A 52 -37.27 42.20 -12.12
CA ASP A 52 -36.07 42.28 -11.27
C ASP A 52 -36.13 43.51 -10.35
N TRP A 53 -36.53 44.68 -10.89
CA TRP A 53 -36.73 45.89 -10.09
C TRP A 53 -37.81 45.73 -9.01
N ALA A 54 -38.88 44.99 -9.29
CA ALA A 54 -39.94 44.75 -8.32
C ALA A 54 -39.52 43.83 -7.17
N ASP A 55 -38.66 42.85 -7.45
CA ASP A 55 -38.06 41.99 -6.43
C ASP A 55 -37.08 42.76 -5.54
N ASP A 56 -36.27 43.65 -6.13
CA ASP A 56 -35.33 44.49 -5.39
C ASP A 56 -36.01 45.46 -4.43
N ILE A 57 -37.14 46.06 -4.85
CA ILE A 57 -37.89 47.02 -4.03
C ILE A 57 -38.86 46.32 -3.05
N ARG A 58 -39.08 45.00 -3.18
CA ARG A 58 -40.02 44.22 -2.37
C ARG A 58 -41.41 44.86 -2.30
N ILE A 59 -42.00 45.10 -3.46
CA ILE A 59 -43.33 45.70 -3.57
C ILE A 59 -44.35 44.80 -2.84
N ASP A 60 -45.11 45.38 -1.91
CA ASP A 60 -46.20 44.67 -1.23
C ASP A 60 -47.34 44.41 -2.23
N PRO A 61 -47.65 43.13 -2.53
CA PRO A 61 -48.66 42.77 -3.52
C PRO A 61 -50.10 43.14 -3.12
N ASN A 62 -50.35 43.47 -1.85
CA ASN A 62 -51.68 43.87 -1.37
C ASN A 62 -51.85 45.39 -1.22
N ASN A 63 -50.83 46.17 -1.60
CA ASN A 63 -50.95 47.63 -1.60
C ASN A 63 -51.78 48.10 -2.82
N PRO A 64 -52.93 48.77 -2.61
CA PRO A 64 -53.83 49.17 -3.69
C PRO A 64 -53.19 50.15 -4.68
N GLU A 65 -52.20 50.95 -4.27
CA GLU A 65 -51.52 51.91 -5.17
C GLU A 65 -50.63 51.23 -6.22
N TYR A 66 -50.18 50.00 -5.96
CA TYR A 66 -49.34 49.24 -6.89
C TYR A 66 -50.09 48.11 -7.60
N SER A 67 -51.41 47.99 -7.39
CA SER A 67 -52.23 46.89 -7.91
C SER A 67 -52.05 46.66 -9.42
N ASP A 68 -52.10 47.71 -10.23
CA ASP A 68 -51.93 47.63 -11.69
C ASP A 68 -50.53 47.13 -12.11
N ILE A 69 -49.48 47.52 -11.37
CA ILE A 69 -48.10 47.10 -11.63
C ILE A 69 -47.88 45.65 -11.17
N THR A 70 -48.43 45.29 -10.01
CA THR A 70 -48.37 43.92 -9.48
C THR A 70 -49.09 42.94 -10.40
N GLU A 71 -50.25 43.30 -10.94
CA GLU A 71 -51.01 42.48 -11.88
C GLU A 71 -50.24 42.28 -13.20
N LEU A 72 -49.54 43.32 -13.67
CA LEU A 72 -48.66 43.25 -14.83
C LEU A 72 -47.43 42.36 -14.59
N ILE A 73 -46.79 42.45 -13.43
CA ILE A 73 -45.63 41.61 -13.06
C ILE A 73 -46.05 40.15 -12.92
N MET A 74 -47.19 39.88 -12.27
CA MET A 74 -47.75 38.53 -12.18
C MET A 74 -48.01 37.95 -13.57
N TYR A 75 -48.64 38.73 -14.46
CA TYR A 75 -48.86 38.31 -15.84
C TYR A 75 -47.54 38.03 -16.60
N LEU A 76 -46.52 38.85 -16.41
CA LEU A 76 -45.21 38.67 -17.05
C LEU A 76 -44.46 37.44 -16.51
N ARG A 77 -44.51 37.16 -15.21
CA ARG A 77 -43.94 35.93 -14.62
C ARG A 77 -44.66 34.67 -15.11
N HIS A 78 -45.96 34.75 -15.35
CA HIS A 78 -46.77 33.63 -15.82
C HIS A 78 -46.79 33.45 -17.35
N LYS A 79 -46.07 34.26 -18.14
CA LYS A 79 -46.00 34.12 -19.62
C LYS A 79 -45.44 32.78 -20.14
N GLY A 80 -44.95 31.90 -19.27
CA GLY A 80 -44.45 30.57 -19.62
C GLY A 80 -45.39 29.39 -19.32
N GLN A 81 -46.52 29.61 -18.63
CA GLN A 81 -47.49 28.55 -18.31
C GLN A 81 -48.86 28.94 -18.87
N GLU A 82 -49.43 28.11 -19.74
CA GLU A 82 -50.80 28.31 -20.23
C GLU A 82 -51.76 28.35 -19.03
N ILE A 83 -52.30 29.54 -18.73
CA ILE A 83 -53.39 29.68 -17.76
C ILE A 83 -54.58 28.90 -18.33
N PRO A 84 -55.03 27.80 -17.70
CA PRO A 84 -56.15 27.04 -18.21
C PRO A 84 -57.40 27.91 -18.10
N LYS A 85 -58.16 28.04 -19.19
CA LYS A 85 -59.43 28.79 -19.21
C LYS A 85 -60.58 28.02 -18.54
N TYR A 86 -60.34 27.43 -17.36
CA TYR A 86 -61.35 26.81 -16.52
C TYR A 86 -60.92 26.78 -15.04
N PHE A 87 -61.90 26.74 -14.13
CA PHE A 87 -61.70 26.70 -12.68
C PHE A 87 -61.12 25.33 -12.29
N ARG A 88 -59.97 25.28 -11.61
CA ARG A 88 -59.41 24.03 -11.06
C ARG A 88 -60.07 23.77 -9.70
N LEU A 89 -60.74 22.61 -9.56
CA LEU A 89 -61.41 22.21 -8.31
C LEU A 89 -60.42 21.74 -7.23
N GLU A 90 -59.20 21.37 -7.60
CA GLU A 90 -58.20 20.74 -6.72
C GLU A 90 -56.89 21.54 -6.73
N GLN A 91 -56.93 22.78 -6.23
CA GLN A 91 -55.77 23.68 -6.26
C GLN A 91 -54.64 23.26 -5.30
N LEU A 92 -54.95 22.43 -4.30
CA LEU A 92 -54.01 21.97 -3.26
C LEU A 92 -53.58 20.51 -3.45
N GLN A 93 -54.00 19.82 -4.53
CA GLN A 93 -53.69 18.39 -4.74
C GLN A 93 -52.18 18.10 -4.70
N ASP A 94 -51.39 19.01 -5.27
CA ASP A 94 -49.94 18.88 -5.35
C ASP A 94 -49.26 18.94 -3.97
N GLU A 95 -49.86 19.63 -2.99
CA GLU A 95 -49.35 19.70 -1.61
C GLU A 95 -49.59 18.41 -0.81
N PHE A 96 -50.55 17.59 -1.23
CA PHE A 96 -50.89 16.31 -0.61
C PHE A 96 -50.29 15.09 -1.34
N ASN A 97 -49.60 15.32 -2.46
CA ASN A 97 -48.90 14.24 -3.16
C ASN A 97 -47.66 13.81 -2.36
N PHE A 98 -47.51 12.50 -2.19
CA PHE A 98 -46.28 11.96 -1.61
C PHE A 98 -45.09 12.22 -2.54
N VAL A 99 -43.96 12.51 -1.91
CA VAL A 99 -42.67 12.69 -2.57
C VAL A 99 -42.27 11.39 -3.29
N SER A 100 -41.67 11.52 -4.48
CA SER A 100 -41.18 10.36 -5.24
C SER A 100 -40.04 9.65 -4.50
N GLU A 101 -39.80 8.36 -4.81
CA GLU A 101 -38.71 7.60 -4.17
C GLU A 101 -37.33 8.23 -4.45
N GLU A 102 -37.18 8.85 -5.63
CA GLU A 102 -35.94 9.52 -6.06
C GLU A 102 -35.71 10.83 -5.28
N GLU A 103 -36.75 11.61 -5.06
CA GLU A 103 -36.68 12.82 -4.23
C GLU A 103 -36.49 12.48 -2.75
N MET A 104 -37.11 11.40 -2.26
CA MET A 104 -36.88 10.90 -0.90
C MET A 104 -35.42 10.48 -0.69
N LYS A 105 -34.83 9.78 -1.67
CA LYS A 105 -33.41 9.40 -1.64
C LYS A 105 -32.46 10.60 -1.69
N ARG A 106 -32.87 11.74 -2.24
CA ARG A 106 -32.09 12.98 -2.25
C ARG A 106 -32.16 13.78 -0.95
N SER A 107 -33.09 13.47 -0.04
CA SER A 107 -33.19 14.18 1.22
C SER A 107 -32.04 13.83 2.16
N LYS A 108 -31.31 14.86 2.62
CA LYS A 108 -30.19 14.71 3.55
C LYS A 108 -30.63 14.12 4.88
N ARG A 109 -31.79 14.55 5.39
CA ARG A 109 -32.36 14.03 6.64
C ARG A 109 -32.71 12.55 6.52
N PHE A 110 -33.25 12.12 5.38
CA PHE A 110 -33.58 10.70 5.17
C PHE A 110 -32.31 9.83 5.14
N GLN A 111 -31.26 10.28 4.43
CA GLN A 111 -29.97 9.61 4.42
C GLN A 111 -29.35 9.52 5.82
N LEU A 112 -29.40 10.61 6.59
CA LEU A 112 -28.91 10.65 7.96
C LEU A 112 -29.63 9.64 8.88
N LEU A 113 -30.95 9.50 8.73
CA LEU A 113 -31.73 8.52 9.48
C LEU A 113 -31.36 7.07 9.11
N GLN A 114 -31.07 6.81 7.83
CA GLN A 114 -30.59 5.50 7.39
C GLN A 114 -29.22 5.16 8.00
N LEU A 115 -28.28 6.12 8.00
CA LEU A 115 -26.96 5.96 8.62
C LEU A 115 -27.07 5.73 10.14
N ARG A 116 -28.01 6.40 10.81
CA ARG A 116 -28.31 6.17 12.24
C ARG A 116 -28.82 4.76 12.49
N ASN A 117 -29.76 4.29 11.67
CA ASN A 117 -30.32 2.94 11.78
C ASN A 117 -29.25 1.87 11.51
N ALA A 118 -28.29 2.15 10.63
CA ALA A 118 -27.15 1.29 10.35
C ALA A 118 -26.06 1.30 11.45
N GLY A 119 -26.18 2.17 12.46
CA GLY A 119 -25.19 2.32 13.53
C GLY A 119 -23.87 2.94 13.05
N GLN A 120 -23.89 3.63 11.91
CA GLN A 120 -22.70 4.17 11.27
C GLN A 120 -22.40 5.61 11.69
N LEU A 121 -23.36 6.33 12.29
CA LEU A 121 -23.16 7.69 12.80
C LEU A 121 -22.56 7.71 14.21
N ASP A 122 -21.63 8.61 14.44
CA ASP A 122 -21.05 8.85 15.75
C ASP A 122 -22.10 9.49 16.70
N PRO A 123 -22.33 8.96 17.92
CA PRO A 123 -23.41 9.43 18.81
C PRO A 123 -23.29 10.90 19.22
N PHE A 124 -22.10 11.48 19.10
CA PHE A 124 -21.77 12.83 19.55
C PHE A 124 -22.04 13.93 18.51
N LEU A 125 -22.20 13.59 17.22
CA LEU A 125 -22.36 14.59 16.17
C LEU A 125 -23.74 15.27 16.19
N LEU A 126 -24.82 14.52 16.46
CA LEU A 126 -26.19 15.05 16.48
C LEU A 126 -27.09 14.26 17.44
N GLN A 127 -27.21 14.72 18.68
CA GLN A 127 -28.09 14.09 19.69
C GLN A 127 -29.58 14.18 19.27
N GLN A 128 -29.97 15.28 18.62
CA GLN A 128 -31.30 15.53 18.05
C GLN A 128 -31.20 15.65 16.53
N MET A 129 -32.15 15.04 15.80
CA MET A 129 -32.16 15.10 14.33
C MET A 129 -32.71 16.44 13.84
N PRO A 130 -31.96 17.19 13.02
CA PRO A 130 -32.42 18.45 12.45
C PRO A 130 -33.72 18.28 11.65
N LEU A 131 -34.57 19.31 11.68
CA LEU A 131 -35.87 19.24 11.04
C LEU A 131 -35.76 19.47 9.52
N TYR A 132 -34.84 20.36 9.11
CA TYR A 132 -34.67 20.80 7.74
C TYR A 132 -33.31 20.37 7.17
N ASP A 133 -33.30 19.96 5.90
CA ASP A 133 -32.07 19.52 5.21
C ASP A 133 -30.97 20.60 5.15
N LYS A 134 -31.33 21.88 5.23
CA LYS A 134 -30.39 23.01 5.24
C LYS A 134 -29.56 23.10 6.52
N GLU A 135 -30.03 22.49 7.61
CA GLU A 135 -29.35 22.47 8.91
C GLU A 135 -28.31 21.33 9.00
N ILE A 136 -28.26 20.45 8.00
CA ILE A 136 -27.35 19.31 7.95
C ILE A 136 -26.13 19.69 7.09
N PRO A 137 -24.94 19.88 7.68
CA PRO A 137 -23.73 20.20 6.93
C PRO A 137 -23.33 19.06 6.00
N ASP A 138 -22.90 19.39 4.78
CA ASP A 138 -22.47 18.40 3.77
C ASP A 138 -21.25 17.58 4.22
N ILE A 139 -20.45 18.13 5.12
CA ILE A 139 -19.27 17.47 5.68
C ILE A 139 -19.61 16.15 6.41
N VAL A 140 -20.85 16.03 6.92
CA VAL A 140 -21.32 14.82 7.62
C VAL A 140 -21.42 13.63 6.66
N PHE A 141 -21.67 13.87 5.37
CA PHE A 141 -21.81 12.82 4.38
C PHE A 141 -20.49 12.51 3.66
N GLN A 142 -19.51 13.40 3.72
CA GLN A 142 -18.28 13.31 2.93
C GLN A 142 -17.46 12.04 3.21
N GLU A 143 -17.37 11.60 4.48
CA GLU A 143 -16.70 10.33 4.83
C GLU A 143 -17.46 9.10 4.32
N TYR A 144 -18.80 9.10 4.40
CA TYR A 144 -19.64 7.99 3.96
C TYR A 144 -19.76 7.92 2.44
N GLU A 145 -19.84 9.06 1.77
CA GLU A 145 -19.81 9.15 0.31
C GLU A 145 -18.46 8.67 -0.23
N SER A 146 -17.37 9.01 0.45
CA SER A 146 -16.03 8.47 0.13
C SER A 146 -15.96 6.96 0.34
N GLN A 147 -16.61 6.44 1.39
CA GLN A 147 -16.69 5.00 1.65
C GLN A 147 -17.59 4.27 0.64
N ALA A 148 -18.74 4.84 0.28
CA ALA A 148 -19.66 4.30 -0.70
C ALA A 148 -19.08 4.36 -2.13
N GLN A 149 -18.30 5.39 -2.47
CA GLN A 149 -17.54 5.44 -3.71
C GLN A 149 -16.46 4.36 -3.78
N LYS A 150 -15.76 4.08 -2.68
CA LYS A 150 -14.85 2.93 -2.58
C LYS A 150 -15.61 1.62 -2.79
N ASP A 151 -16.78 1.45 -2.19
CA ASP A 151 -17.59 0.23 -2.34
C ASP A 151 -18.17 0.05 -3.77
N MET A 152 -18.51 1.14 -4.48
CA MET A 152 -18.97 1.10 -5.87
C MET A 152 -17.90 0.60 -6.86
N SER A 153 -16.62 0.88 -6.57
CA SER A 153 -15.48 0.41 -7.38
C SER A 153 -15.21 -1.10 -7.28
N ILE A 154 -15.83 -1.81 -6.32
CA ILE A 154 -15.63 -3.25 -6.09
C ILE A 154 -16.29 -4.10 -7.19
N SER A 155 -17.28 -3.56 -7.92
CA SER A 155 -18.06 -4.33 -8.89
C SER A 155 -17.27 -4.81 -10.13
N ASP A 156 -16.16 -4.15 -10.48
CA ASP A 156 -15.28 -4.52 -11.61
C ASP A 156 -14.06 -5.37 -11.17
N VAL A 157 -13.89 -5.62 -9.88
CA VAL A 157 -12.72 -6.27 -9.29
C VAL A 157 -12.88 -7.79 -9.31
N ASN A 158 -11.78 -8.54 -9.49
CA ASN A 158 -11.84 -10.01 -9.48
C ASN A 158 -12.22 -10.56 -8.09
N SER A 159 -12.78 -11.78 -8.05
CA SER A 159 -13.29 -12.41 -6.82
C SER A 159 -12.26 -12.49 -5.67
N ILE A 160 -10.99 -12.75 -6.00
CA ILE A 160 -9.93 -12.94 -4.99
C ILE A 160 -9.50 -11.58 -4.40
N THR A 161 -9.33 -10.57 -5.25
CA THR A 161 -9.06 -9.20 -4.80
C THR A 161 -10.25 -8.63 -4.01
N ALA A 162 -11.49 -8.91 -4.42
CA ALA A 162 -12.66 -8.52 -3.65
C ALA A 162 -12.67 -9.15 -2.25
N GLN A 163 -12.35 -10.44 -2.13
CA GLN A 163 -12.20 -11.10 -0.83
C GLN A 163 -11.12 -10.42 0.04
N ARG A 164 -10.00 -10.01 -0.55
CA ARG A 164 -8.91 -9.33 0.17
C ARG A 164 -9.30 -7.94 0.65
N ILE A 165 -9.97 -7.16 -0.20
CA ILE A 165 -10.52 -5.86 0.18
C ILE A 165 -11.49 -6.04 1.35
N ASN A 166 -12.37 -7.04 1.28
CA ASN A 166 -13.29 -7.36 2.38
C ASN A 166 -12.55 -7.77 3.66
N SER A 167 -11.48 -8.54 3.56
CA SER A 167 -10.66 -8.98 4.70
C SER A 167 -9.95 -7.80 5.37
N VAL A 168 -9.37 -6.89 4.59
CA VAL A 168 -8.79 -5.63 5.08
C VAL A 168 -9.85 -4.78 5.77
N ASN A 169 -11.01 -4.60 5.14
CA ASN A 169 -12.11 -3.81 5.71
C ASN A 169 -12.66 -4.42 7.00
N PHE A 170 -12.72 -5.76 7.08
CA PHE A 170 -13.09 -6.49 8.28
C PHE A 170 -12.10 -6.23 9.42
N LEU A 171 -10.79 -6.37 9.17
CA LEU A 171 -9.76 -6.10 10.17
C LEU A 171 -9.80 -4.65 10.65
N ARG A 172 -9.98 -3.69 9.74
CA ARG A 172 -10.17 -2.27 10.11
C ARG A 172 -11.35 -2.08 11.06
N LYS A 173 -12.48 -2.74 10.78
CA LYS A 173 -13.67 -2.68 11.63
C LYS A 173 -13.42 -3.31 13.00
N VAL A 174 -12.75 -4.46 13.04
CA VAL A 174 -12.39 -5.15 14.30
C VAL A 174 -11.45 -4.28 15.13
N ARG A 175 -10.38 -3.75 14.53
CA ARG A 175 -9.43 -2.83 15.20
C ARG A 175 -10.12 -1.59 15.73
N SER A 176 -10.99 -0.95 14.93
CA SER A 176 -11.78 0.20 15.37
C SER A 176 -12.68 -0.12 16.57
N LEU A 177 -13.34 -1.28 16.58
CA LEU A 177 -14.17 -1.71 17.70
C LEU A 177 -13.35 -1.99 18.97
N ILE A 178 -12.18 -2.63 18.82
CA ILE A 178 -11.25 -2.88 19.92
C ILE A 178 -10.76 -1.54 20.50
N MET A 179 -10.33 -0.61 19.65
CA MET A 179 -9.89 0.73 20.08
C MET A 179 -11.00 1.48 20.82
N LYS A 180 -12.23 1.49 20.30
CA LYS A 180 -13.38 2.07 20.99
C LYS A 180 -13.63 1.42 22.36
N ARG A 181 -13.41 0.11 22.48
CA ARG A 181 -13.53 -0.62 23.75
C ARG A 181 -12.41 -0.27 24.72
N ILE A 182 -11.16 -0.20 24.25
CA ILE A 182 -9.98 0.20 25.04
C ILE A 182 -10.22 1.61 25.61
N ILE A 183 -10.57 2.57 24.74
CA ILE A 183 -10.84 3.97 25.13
C ILE A 183 -12.02 4.07 26.11
N LYS A 184 -13.08 3.27 25.92
CA LYS A 184 -14.24 3.26 26.83
C LYS A 184 -13.93 2.65 28.20
N VAL A 185 -12.99 1.70 28.25
CA VAL A 185 -12.55 1.04 29.49
C VAL A 185 -11.58 1.94 30.25
N SER A 186 -10.69 2.68 29.56
CA SER A 186 -9.88 3.76 30.13
C SER A 186 -10.76 4.96 30.50
N LYS A 187 -11.48 4.88 31.62
CA LYS A 187 -12.17 6.04 32.20
C LYS A 187 -11.14 7.12 32.50
N PHE A 188 -11.17 8.20 31.72
CA PHE A 188 -10.34 9.39 31.92
C PHE A 188 -10.49 9.93 33.35
N ASN A 189 -9.37 10.22 34.02
CA ASN A 189 -9.38 11.14 35.15
C ASN A 189 -9.41 12.57 34.59
N LEU A 190 -10.13 13.47 35.27
CA LEU A 190 -10.31 14.88 34.85
C LEU A 190 -8.97 15.63 34.69
N SER A 191 -7.90 15.15 35.33
CA SER A 191 -6.54 15.68 35.26
C SER A 191 -5.83 15.43 33.92
N ASP A 192 -6.32 14.51 33.07
CA ASP A 192 -5.69 14.18 31.78
C ASP A 192 -6.30 14.97 30.60
N ILE A 193 -7.40 15.70 30.83
CA ILE A 193 -8.09 16.53 29.83
C ILE A 193 -7.61 18.00 29.91
N VAL A 194 -6.93 18.38 30.99
CA VAL A 194 -6.32 19.71 31.11
C VAL A 194 -4.92 19.63 30.52
N ALA A 195 -4.79 20.06 29.26
CA ALA A 195 -3.49 20.49 28.77
C ALA A 195 -3.07 21.70 29.62
N ASP A 196 -2.08 21.51 30.49
CA ASP A 196 -1.36 22.62 31.10
C ASP A 196 -0.79 23.46 29.95
N TYR A 197 -1.44 24.59 29.68
CA TYR A 197 -0.89 25.66 28.88
C TYR A 197 0.38 26.13 29.58
N GLU A 198 1.56 25.75 29.08
CA GLU A 198 2.77 26.47 29.44
C GLU A 198 2.66 27.89 28.86
N GLU A 199 2.58 28.85 29.78
CA GLU A 199 2.63 30.28 29.51
C GLU A 199 3.89 30.64 28.72
N ILE A 200 3.70 31.26 27.55
CA ILE A 200 4.77 31.96 26.84
C ILE A 200 5.19 33.16 27.70
N VAL A 201 6.27 33.02 28.46
CA VAL A 201 6.92 34.13 29.15
C VAL A 201 7.70 34.95 28.12
N SER A 202 7.11 36.09 27.75
CA SER A 202 7.77 37.17 27.03
C SER A 202 8.75 37.89 27.96
N THR A 203 10.05 37.72 27.75
CA THR A 203 11.08 38.66 28.23
C THR A 203 11.94 39.15 27.08
N ARG A 204 11.69 40.41 26.68
CA ARG A 204 12.63 41.26 25.94
C ARG A 204 13.85 41.54 26.81
N THR A 205 15.05 41.29 26.31
CA THR A 205 16.23 42.08 26.69
C THR A 205 17.24 42.11 25.55
N LEU A 206 17.53 43.33 25.10
CA LEU A 206 18.49 43.69 24.06
C LEU A 206 19.93 43.45 24.54
N GLY A 207 20.77 42.88 23.65
CA GLY A 207 22.22 42.82 23.82
C GLY A 207 22.93 42.31 22.56
N MET A 208 23.44 43.23 21.73
CA MET A 208 24.54 43.00 20.76
C MET A 208 25.89 43.10 21.52
N PRO A 209 27.11 42.77 21.00
CA PRO A 209 27.58 42.39 19.63
C PRO A 209 28.63 41.21 19.71
N PRO A 210 29.71 41.00 18.87
CA PRO A 210 30.10 41.53 17.55
C PRO A 210 30.56 40.49 16.47
N TYR A 211 30.40 40.87 15.21
CA TYR A 211 31.31 40.78 14.05
C TYR A 211 32.49 39.77 13.97
N SER A 212 32.50 39.07 12.81
CA SER A 212 33.62 38.72 11.90
C SER A 212 34.40 37.40 12.09
N ARG A 213 34.33 36.50 11.10
CA ARG A 213 35.29 36.35 9.96
C ARG A 213 35.21 34.92 9.38
N LEU A 214 34.93 34.85 8.08
CA LEU A 214 35.31 33.73 7.22
C LEU A 214 36.84 33.59 7.18
N PRO A 215 37.35 32.37 6.91
CA PRO A 215 38.50 32.23 6.04
C PRO A 215 38.18 31.34 4.84
N MET A 216 38.56 31.82 3.65
CA MET A 216 38.73 31.01 2.45
C MET A 216 40.17 30.49 2.36
N ALA A 217 40.25 29.33 1.71
CA ALA A 217 41.34 28.82 0.86
C ALA A 217 42.54 28.09 1.51
N CYS A 218 42.66 26.80 1.17
CA CYS A 218 43.90 26.28 0.61
C CYS A 218 43.63 25.28 -0.53
N ARG A 219 44.58 25.23 -1.46
CA ARG A 219 44.50 24.76 -2.85
C ARG A 219 45.23 23.41 -3.05
N ARG A 220 44.83 22.70 -4.13
CA ARG A 220 45.52 21.66 -4.95
C ARG A 220 45.58 20.25 -4.35
N HIS A 221 45.10 19.20 -5.02
CA HIS A 221 45.64 18.70 -6.30
C HIS A 221 44.53 18.09 -7.19
N GLN A 222 44.46 18.53 -8.44
CA GLN A 222 43.89 17.77 -9.55
C GLN A 222 45.07 17.08 -10.22
N GLU A 223 45.10 15.75 -10.21
CA GLU A 223 45.82 14.99 -11.21
C GLU A 223 44.82 14.54 -12.26
N ALA A 224 44.93 15.13 -13.45
CA ALA A 224 44.27 14.65 -14.64
C ALA A 224 45.04 13.41 -15.12
N MET A 225 44.48 12.22 -14.93
CA MET A 225 44.90 11.06 -15.70
C MET A 225 44.31 11.17 -17.11
N LYS A 226 45.20 11.46 -18.06
CA LYS A 226 44.93 11.42 -19.49
C LYS A 226 44.98 9.95 -19.93
N VAL A 227 43.86 9.26 -19.95
CA VAL A 227 43.78 7.93 -20.55
C VAL A 227 43.88 8.09 -22.07
N ARG A 228 44.93 7.52 -22.62
CA ARG A 228 45.22 7.47 -24.05
C ARG A 228 44.22 6.48 -24.66
N ALA A 229 43.41 6.94 -25.60
CA ALA A 229 42.63 6.05 -26.46
C ALA A 229 43.61 5.18 -27.27
N SER A 230 43.75 3.92 -26.88
CA SER A 230 44.19 2.86 -27.79
C SER A 230 42.92 2.26 -28.38
N ASN A 231 42.66 2.59 -29.64
CA ASN A 231 41.79 1.78 -30.48
C ASN A 231 42.41 0.39 -30.57
N ASP A 232 41.73 -0.62 -30.06
CA ASP A 232 41.82 -1.98 -30.58
C ASP A 232 40.43 -2.64 -30.51
N PHE A 233 40.12 -3.32 -31.59
CA PHE A 233 38.84 -3.89 -31.97
C PHE A 233 38.61 -5.27 -31.33
N PHE A 234 37.37 -5.51 -30.91
CA PHE A 234 36.68 -6.79 -30.61
C PHE A 234 37.13 -7.67 -29.41
N ASN A 235 36.14 -7.86 -28.52
CA ASN A 235 35.77 -9.01 -27.68
C ASN A 235 36.10 -9.06 -26.16
N GLU A 236 35.00 -9.33 -25.42
CA GLU A 236 34.82 -10.00 -24.12
C GLU A 236 34.72 -9.15 -22.82
N ASP A 237 33.52 -9.20 -22.24
CA ASP A 237 33.24 -9.27 -20.79
C ASP A 237 33.27 -8.01 -19.90
N THR A 238 32.60 -6.90 -20.27
CA THR A 238 32.27 -5.86 -19.27
C THR A 238 30.83 -5.38 -19.34
N VAL A 239 30.09 -5.59 -18.24
CA VAL A 239 28.80 -4.91 -17.98
C VAL A 239 29.02 -3.42 -17.76
N HIS A 240 28.04 -2.59 -18.11
CA HIS A 240 28.00 -1.15 -17.92
C HIS A 240 26.83 -0.74 -17.01
N PRO A 241 26.93 -1.01 -15.69
CA PRO A 241 25.81 -0.79 -14.78
C PRO A 241 25.60 0.69 -14.40
N PHE A 242 24.34 1.05 -14.21
CA PHE A 242 23.88 2.32 -13.61
C PHE A 242 22.72 2.07 -12.64
N ILE A 243 22.49 3.02 -11.72
CA ILE A 243 21.44 2.94 -10.71
C ILE A 243 20.31 3.91 -11.08
N GLU A 244 19.08 3.44 -10.93
CA GLU A 244 17.88 4.24 -11.04
C GLU A 244 17.11 4.21 -9.71
N VAL A 245 16.87 5.39 -9.13
CA VAL A 245 16.08 5.54 -7.90
C VAL A 245 14.71 6.10 -8.28
N SER A 246 13.65 5.40 -7.86
CA SER A 246 12.28 5.85 -8.09
C SER A 246 11.50 6.00 -6.78
N PHE A 247 10.80 7.13 -6.64
CA PHE A 247 9.95 7.45 -5.51
C PHE A 247 8.80 8.36 -5.98
N GLN A 248 7.55 8.08 -5.56
CA GLN A 248 6.36 8.84 -5.97
C GLN A 248 6.23 9.07 -7.49
N HIS A 249 6.58 8.07 -8.31
CA HIS A 249 6.63 8.12 -9.78
C HIS A 249 7.67 9.09 -10.38
N ILE A 250 8.53 9.69 -9.58
CA ILE A 250 9.69 10.46 -10.02
C ILE A 250 10.89 9.51 -10.09
N VAL A 251 11.68 9.62 -11.15
CA VAL A 251 12.81 8.73 -11.45
C VAL A 251 14.09 9.56 -11.57
N TYR A 252 15.13 9.13 -10.87
CA TYR A 252 16.46 9.71 -10.84
C TYR A 252 17.49 8.65 -11.28
N GLN A 253 18.56 9.04 -11.97
CA GLN A 253 19.56 8.11 -12.53
C GLN A 253 20.98 8.59 -12.19
N THR A 254 21.88 7.65 -11.92
CA THR A 254 23.34 7.90 -11.83
C THR A 254 23.98 7.90 -13.21
N ASN A 255 25.27 8.26 -13.28
CA ASN A 255 26.07 7.97 -14.47
C ASN A 255 26.33 6.46 -14.62
N THR A 256 26.62 6.05 -15.86
CA THR A 256 27.01 4.67 -16.18
C THR A 256 28.47 4.40 -15.78
N ALA A 257 28.69 3.30 -15.04
CA ALA A 257 30.01 2.82 -14.67
C ALA A 257 30.36 1.56 -15.47
N SER A 258 31.63 1.17 -15.56
CA SER A 258 32.08 -0.01 -16.32
C SER A 258 32.62 -1.10 -15.40
N GLY A 259 32.32 -2.35 -15.73
CA GLY A 259 32.79 -3.55 -15.04
C GLY A 259 31.80 -4.10 -14.01
N SER A 260 32.08 -5.31 -13.52
CA SER A 260 31.23 -6.04 -12.55
C SER A 260 31.28 -5.49 -11.12
N HIS A 261 32.20 -4.58 -10.82
CA HIS A 261 32.36 -3.91 -9.52
C HIS A 261 32.38 -2.39 -9.70
N PRO A 262 31.26 -1.78 -10.13
CA PRO A 262 31.17 -0.35 -10.36
C PRO A 262 31.25 0.46 -9.06
N CYS A 263 31.84 1.66 -9.14
CA CYS A 263 31.84 2.65 -8.07
C CYS A 263 31.32 3.98 -8.61
N TRP A 264 30.12 4.40 -8.19
CA TRP A 264 29.53 5.68 -8.61
C TRP A 264 29.92 6.84 -7.70
N ASN A 265 29.79 6.68 -6.37
CA ASN A 265 30.01 7.74 -5.38
C ASN A 265 29.22 9.03 -5.69
N GLU A 266 27.99 8.89 -6.18
CA GLU A 266 27.10 9.99 -6.55
C GLU A 266 26.01 10.23 -5.49
N GLU A 267 25.67 11.50 -5.26
CA GLU A 267 24.57 11.90 -4.38
C GLU A 267 23.32 12.19 -5.22
N ILE A 268 22.22 11.50 -4.93
CA ILE A 268 20.91 11.72 -5.57
C ILE A 268 19.98 12.43 -4.58
N LYS A 269 19.47 13.60 -4.99
CA LYS A 269 18.45 14.33 -4.23
C LYS A 269 17.08 13.97 -4.75
N VAL A 270 16.31 13.27 -3.92
CA VAL A 270 14.95 12.83 -4.22
C VAL A 270 13.99 13.86 -3.64
N ASP A 271 13.19 14.49 -4.50
CA ASP A 271 12.17 15.43 -4.06
C ASP A 271 10.99 14.67 -3.44
N PHE A 272 10.49 15.16 -2.31
CA PHE A 272 9.39 14.56 -1.58
C PHE A 272 8.20 15.53 -1.54
N ILE A 273 7.01 15.06 -1.94
CA ILE A 273 5.78 15.86 -1.92
C ILE A 273 4.76 15.20 -0.98
N SER A 274 4.45 15.88 0.13
CA SER A 274 3.41 15.43 1.06
C SER A 274 2.00 15.68 0.49
N PRO A 275 1.05 14.74 0.64
CA PRO A 275 -0.36 14.96 0.36
C PRO A 275 -0.91 16.14 1.20
N GLY A 276 -1.22 17.26 0.54
CA GLY A 276 -1.71 18.47 1.23
C GLY A 276 -0.64 19.38 1.81
N HIS A 277 0.64 19.18 1.48
CA HIS A 277 1.79 19.97 1.95
C HIS A 277 1.97 20.01 3.48
N ASP A 278 1.42 19.04 4.21
CA ASP A 278 1.64 18.89 5.64
C ASP A 278 2.85 17.99 5.90
N TYR A 279 3.92 18.56 6.45
CA TYR A 279 5.16 17.84 6.79
C TYR A 279 5.21 17.47 8.29
N SER A 280 4.07 17.47 8.99
CA SER A 280 3.98 16.95 10.34
C SER A 280 4.28 15.44 10.37
N PHE A 281 4.88 14.95 11.47
CA PHE A 281 5.23 13.54 11.62
C PHE A 281 4.02 12.61 11.39
N SER A 282 2.85 12.97 11.92
CA SER A 282 1.60 12.21 11.78
C SER A 282 1.05 12.14 10.35
N SER A 283 1.44 13.07 9.48
CA SER A 283 1.09 13.04 8.06
C SER A 283 2.14 12.27 7.26
N LEU A 284 3.42 12.37 7.63
CA LEU A 284 4.52 11.60 7.01
C LEU A 284 4.45 10.11 7.34
N SER A 285 4.03 9.74 8.55
CA SER A 285 3.86 8.35 8.98
C SER A 285 2.76 7.60 8.21
N LYS A 286 1.79 8.34 7.64
CA LYS A 286 0.70 7.78 6.82
C LYS A 286 1.16 7.37 5.42
N ILE A 287 2.37 7.75 5.01
CA ILE A 287 2.89 7.48 3.68
C ILE A 287 3.40 6.05 3.62
N LYS A 288 2.90 5.33 2.62
CA LYS A 288 3.17 3.90 2.41
C LYS A 288 4.05 3.63 1.20
N ASP A 289 4.51 4.69 0.54
CA ASP A 289 5.32 4.58 -0.67
C ASP A 289 6.69 3.97 -0.34
N ASN A 290 7.13 3.08 -1.21
CA ASN A 290 8.47 2.50 -1.15
C ASN A 290 9.44 3.33 -1.99
N ILE A 291 10.67 3.45 -1.51
CA ILE A 291 11.79 3.93 -2.31
C ILE A 291 12.37 2.69 -3.01
N HIS A 292 12.36 2.71 -4.34
CA HIS A 292 12.90 1.63 -5.15
C HIS A 292 14.22 2.05 -5.77
N ILE A 293 15.23 1.18 -5.65
CA ILE A 293 16.56 1.35 -6.21
C ILE A 293 16.77 0.17 -7.17
N ASN A 294 16.76 0.46 -8.47
CA ASN A 294 16.91 -0.51 -9.54
C ASN A 294 18.33 -0.46 -10.10
N VAL A 295 18.91 -1.63 -10.33
CA VAL A 295 20.21 -1.77 -10.99
C VAL A 295 19.96 -2.17 -12.44
N PHE A 296 20.47 -1.37 -13.36
CA PHE A 296 20.36 -1.59 -14.79
C PHE A 296 21.75 -1.73 -15.42
N ASP A 297 21.79 -2.39 -16.56
CA ASP A 297 22.93 -2.46 -17.47
C ASP A 297 22.62 -1.71 -18.77
N GLU A 298 23.55 -0.89 -19.22
CA GLU A 298 23.45 -0.13 -20.48
C GLU A 298 24.19 -0.87 -21.60
N VAL A 299 23.43 -1.38 -22.57
CA VAL A 299 23.98 -2.09 -23.72
C VAL A 299 23.81 -1.24 -24.97
N LEU A 300 24.94 -0.91 -25.61
CA LEU A 300 24.97 -0.21 -26.90
C LEU A 300 24.83 -1.23 -28.02
N ILE A 301 23.74 -1.13 -28.79
CA ILE A 301 23.50 -1.97 -29.97
C ILE A 301 23.63 -1.11 -31.22
N GLU A 302 24.67 -1.38 -32.01
CA GLU A 302 24.83 -0.75 -33.32
C GLU A 302 24.06 -1.54 -34.38
N LYS A 303 23.15 -0.89 -35.10
CA LYS A 303 22.49 -1.49 -36.25
C LYS A 303 23.06 -0.92 -37.54
N HIS A 304 23.54 -1.81 -38.41
CA HIS A 304 23.90 -1.48 -39.78
C HIS A 304 22.70 -1.72 -40.72
N GLU A 305 22.32 -0.74 -41.53
CA GLU A 305 21.30 -0.93 -42.57
C GLU A 305 21.91 -1.60 -43.81
N ASP A 306 21.32 -2.71 -44.26
CA ASP A 306 21.77 -3.51 -45.42
C ASP A 306 21.69 -2.77 -46.78
N HIS A 307 21.16 -1.53 -46.83
CA HIS A 307 20.93 -0.78 -48.07
C HIS A 307 21.64 0.58 -48.16
N CYS A 308 22.55 0.92 -47.23
CA CYS A 308 23.34 2.14 -47.37
C CYS A 308 24.59 1.92 -48.22
N LEU A 309 24.71 2.68 -49.33
CA LEU A 309 25.97 2.87 -50.05
C LEU A 309 27.02 3.38 -49.06
N LYS A 310 28.22 2.78 -49.10
CA LYS A 310 29.41 3.02 -48.26
C LYS A 310 29.64 4.51 -47.88
N SER A 311 28.92 5.02 -46.87
CA SER A 311 29.25 6.22 -46.07
C SER A 311 28.18 6.70 -45.06
N CYS A 312 27.02 6.05 -44.88
CA CYS A 312 25.94 6.59 -44.03
C CYS A 312 25.63 5.78 -42.74
N SER A 313 25.82 6.48 -41.60
CA SER A 313 25.33 6.30 -40.22
C SER A 313 24.91 4.90 -39.74
N ALA A 314 25.80 4.24 -38.99
CA ALA A 314 25.37 3.26 -37.99
C ALA A 314 24.48 3.99 -36.96
N HIS A 315 23.24 3.52 -36.78
CA HIS A 315 22.39 4.01 -35.70
C HIS A 315 22.74 3.21 -34.45
N THR A 316 23.20 3.91 -33.41
CA THR A 316 23.42 3.33 -32.09
C THR A 316 22.12 3.41 -31.30
N TYR A 317 21.68 2.28 -30.77
CA TYR A 317 20.53 2.19 -29.88
C TYR A 317 21.02 1.87 -28.47
N ILE A 318 20.51 2.59 -27.49
CA ILE A 318 20.79 2.33 -26.08
C ILE A 318 19.68 1.41 -25.56
N GLN A 319 20.06 0.21 -25.12
CA GLN A 319 19.16 -0.71 -24.45
C GLN A 319 19.46 -0.75 -22.95
N LYS A 320 18.41 -0.59 -22.14
CA LYS A 320 18.47 -0.74 -20.68
C LYS A 320 17.99 -2.15 -20.30
N ASN A 321 18.85 -2.93 -19.65
CA ASN A 321 18.52 -4.26 -19.14
C ASN A 321 18.48 -4.23 -17.62
N TRP A 322 17.37 -4.66 -17.02
CA TRP A 322 17.24 -4.72 -15.56
C TRP A 322 17.96 -5.94 -14.99
N LEU A 323 18.79 -5.73 -13.96
CA LEU A 323 19.57 -6.77 -13.30
C LEU A 323 19.01 -7.17 -11.92
N GLY A 324 18.35 -6.24 -11.24
CA GLY A 324 17.79 -6.48 -9.91
C GLY A 324 17.34 -5.20 -9.21
N SER A 325 16.73 -5.34 -8.03
CA SER A 325 16.24 -4.19 -7.26
C SER A 325 16.43 -4.34 -5.76
N ILE A 326 16.45 -3.21 -5.07
CA ILE A 326 16.34 -3.09 -3.62
C ILE A 326 15.21 -2.09 -3.36
N SER A 327 14.34 -2.40 -2.40
CA SER A 327 13.28 -1.49 -2.01
C SER A 327 13.12 -1.48 -0.50
N PHE A 328 12.91 -0.29 0.06
CA PHE A 328 12.57 -0.12 1.46
C PHE A 328 11.45 0.91 1.61
N PRO A 329 10.56 0.76 2.61
CA PRO A 329 9.47 1.70 2.81
C PRO A 329 9.98 3.04 3.34
N PHE A 330 9.37 4.13 2.91
CA PHE A 330 9.69 5.47 3.43
C PHE A 330 9.56 5.54 4.96
N SER A 331 8.62 4.77 5.54
CA SER A 331 8.45 4.68 6.99
C SER A 331 9.67 4.12 7.73
N ALA A 332 10.46 3.22 7.11
CA ALA A 332 11.70 2.72 7.71
C ALA A 332 12.76 3.83 7.78
N LEU A 333 12.91 4.60 6.70
CA LEU A 333 13.82 5.74 6.65
C LEU A 333 13.40 6.85 7.64
N LEU A 334 12.08 7.10 7.76
CA LEU A 334 11.53 8.06 8.71
C LEU A 334 11.77 7.63 10.18
N GLN A 335 11.64 6.34 10.49
CA GLN A 335 11.89 5.80 11.84
C GLN A 335 13.37 5.85 12.22
N GLN A 336 14.28 5.61 11.27
CA GLN A 336 15.71 5.44 11.54
C GLN A 336 16.54 6.70 11.28
N SER A 337 15.99 7.71 10.59
CA SER A 337 16.65 8.95 10.12
C SER A 337 17.80 8.74 9.11
N GLU A 338 18.46 7.59 9.14
CA GLU A 338 19.54 7.18 8.24
C GLU A 338 19.45 5.67 7.97
N ILE A 339 19.66 5.30 6.70
CA ILE A 339 19.86 3.92 6.26
C ILE A 339 21.23 3.88 5.59
N SER A 340 22.19 3.19 6.21
CA SER A 340 23.54 3.03 5.66
C SER A 340 24.03 1.59 5.77
N GLY A 341 24.61 1.07 4.69
CA GLY A 341 25.15 -0.29 4.68
C GLY A 341 25.27 -0.92 3.30
N THR A 342 25.79 -2.15 3.28
CA THR A 342 25.87 -2.99 2.10
C THR A 342 24.72 -4.00 2.12
N PHE A 343 23.88 -3.95 1.09
CA PHE A 343 22.65 -4.72 1.00
C PHE A 343 22.69 -5.69 -0.17
N GLN A 344 22.13 -6.88 0.03
CA GLN A 344 21.95 -7.84 -1.05
C GLN A 344 20.85 -7.33 -2.01
N VAL A 345 21.16 -7.32 -3.31
CA VAL A 345 20.20 -6.98 -4.36
C VAL A 345 19.25 -8.16 -4.59
N ASN A 346 17.95 -7.90 -4.73
CA ASN A 346 16.99 -8.91 -5.14
C ASN A 346 17.13 -9.13 -6.65
N ILE A 347 17.85 -10.19 -7.01
CA ILE A 347 18.10 -10.61 -8.39
C ILE A 347 17.04 -11.66 -8.77
N PRO A 348 16.46 -11.60 -9.98
CA PRO A 348 15.58 -12.66 -10.44
C PRO A 348 16.35 -13.99 -10.56
N PRO A 349 15.68 -15.15 -10.38
CA PRO A 349 16.36 -16.43 -10.40
C PRO A 349 16.97 -16.80 -11.77
N ILE A 350 16.56 -16.11 -12.84
CA ILE A 350 17.16 -16.24 -14.18
C ILE A 350 17.36 -14.83 -14.76
N LEU A 351 18.56 -14.53 -15.23
CA LEU A 351 18.88 -13.38 -16.06
C LEU A 351 19.33 -13.87 -17.45
N LEU A 352 18.43 -13.89 -18.43
CA LEU A 352 18.79 -14.30 -19.79
C LEU A 352 19.75 -13.27 -20.40
N GLY A 353 20.87 -13.76 -20.92
CA GLY A 353 21.93 -12.94 -21.53
C GLY A 353 23.07 -12.57 -20.58
N TYR A 354 23.02 -12.97 -19.31
CA TYR A 354 24.06 -12.70 -18.32
C TYR A 354 24.57 -14.00 -17.70
N THR A 355 25.87 -14.06 -17.43
CA THR A 355 26.51 -15.16 -16.71
C THR A 355 27.43 -14.59 -15.64
N TRP A 356 27.68 -15.37 -14.59
CA TRP A 356 28.60 -14.97 -13.54
C TRP A 356 30.05 -15.11 -14.00
N SER A 357 30.87 -14.12 -13.66
CA SER A 357 32.28 -14.15 -14.01
C SER A 357 32.99 -15.29 -13.29
N ASN A 358 33.59 -16.21 -14.05
CA ASN A 358 34.38 -17.34 -13.54
C ASN A 358 35.69 -16.93 -12.82
N THR A 359 36.02 -15.62 -12.76
CA THR A 359 37.28 -15.14 -12.16
C THR A 359 37.17 -14.76 -10.68
N TYR A 360 35.97 -14.82 -10.07
CA TYR A 360 35.84 -14.52 -8.65
C TYR A 360 36.19 -15.75 -7.79
N VAL A 361 37.41 -15.74 -7.24
CA VAL A 361 37.78 -16.59 -6.11
C VAL A 361 37.48 -15.78 -4.85
N PRO A 362 36.51 -16.17 -4.00
CA PRO A 362 36.27 -15.48 -2.74
C PRO A 362 37.57 -15.48 -1.91
N PRO A 363 37.86 -14.42 -1.14
CA PRO A 363 38.98 -14.44 -0.20
C PRO A 363 38.85 -15.67 0.69
N ARG A 364 39.86 -16.54 0.69
CA ARG A 364 39.87 -17.78 1.45
C ARG A 364 39.65 -17.50 2.94
N GLU A 365 38.55 -18.00 3.49
CA GLU A 365 38.40 -18.41 4.89
C GLU A 365 37.16 -19.33 5.03
N ASP A 366 37.41 -20.63 5.16
CA ASP A 366 36.67 -21.68 5.87
C ASP A 366 35.11 -21.79 5.83
N CYS A 367 34.45 -21.33 4.78
CA CYS A 367 33.04 -21.69 4.54
C CYS A 367 32.93 -23.07 3.89
N SER A 368 32.87 -24.12 4.71
CA SER A 368 32.56 -25.47 4.25
C SER A 368 31.10 -25.59 3.77
N GLY A 369 30.91 -25.89 2.47
CA GLY A 369 29.75 -26.65 1.98
C GLY A 369 28.55 -25.88 1.39
N GLN A 370 28.61 -24.56 1.20
CA GLN A 370 27.62 -23.87 0.37
C GLN A 370 28.31 -23.38 -0.91
N ASN A 371 27.86 -23.85 -2.08
CA ASN A 371 28.19 -23.19 -3.33
C ASN A 371 27.93 -21.68 -3.14
N PRO A 372 28.86 -20.78 -3.49
CA PRO A 372 28.63 -19.35 -3.32
C PRO A 372 27.33 -19.01 -4.04
N LYS A 373 26.29 -18.64 -3.30
CA LYS A 373 25.07 -18.11 -3.90
C LYS A 373 25.53 -16.92 -4.73
N GLU A 374 25.26 -16.98 -6.01
CA GLU A 374 25.64 -15.94 -6.94
C GLU A 374 24.79 -14.69 -6.58
N CYS A 375 25.41 -13.71 -5.91
CA CYS A 375 24.71 -12.62 -5.25
C CYS A 375 25.41 -11.29 -5.56
N THR A 376 24.62 -10.26 -5.82
CA THR A 376 25.08 -8.89 -6.05
C THR A 376 24.79 -8.08 -4.80
N PHE A 377 25.72 -7.22 -4.43
CA PHE A 377 25.60 -6.35 -3.28
C PHE A 377 25.72 -4.89 -3.70
N LEU A 378 24.96 -4.03 -3.04
CA LEU A 378 24.96 -2.59 -3.27
C LEU A 378 25.18 -1.84 -1.96
N ASN A 379 26.15 -0.92 -1.95
CA ASN A 379 26.39 -0.03 -0.82
C ASN A 379 25.50 1.21 -0.95
N ILE A 380 24.65 1.47 0.04
CA ILE A 380 23.65 2.54 0.01
C ILE A 380 23.78 3.38 1.27
N PHE A 381 23.68 4.70 1.09
CA PHE A 381 23.55 5.69 2.16
C PHE A 381 22.35 6.59 1.83
N ALA A 382 21.32 6.57 2.66
CA ALA A 382 20.10 7.36 2.49
C ALA A 382 19.74 8.06 3.80
N THR A 383 19.37 9.33 3.72
CA THR A 383 19.02 10.18 4.87
C THR A 383 17.85 11.09 4.54
N ILE A 384 17.12 11.54 5.57
CA ILE A 384 16.08 12.58 5.43
C ILE A 384 16.63 13.90 6.01
N GLU A 385 16.46 14.98 5.24
CA GLU A 385 16.83 16.34 5.66
C GLU A 385 15.58 17.25 5.74
N PRO A 386 15.29 17.89 6.89
CA PRO A 386 15.95 17.76 8.19
C PRO A 386 15.63 16.42 8.87
N GLN A 387 16.52 15.92 9.73
CA GLN A 387 16.27 14.71 10.51
C GLN A 387 15.08 14.94 11.47
N ILE A 388 14.03 14.13 11.32
CA ILE A 388 12.83 14.20 12.15
C ILE A 388 13.00 13.17 13.27
N SER A 389 13.07 13.64 14.51
CA SER A 389 13.15 12.75 15.66
C SER A 389 11.81 12.01 15.87
N TYR A 390 11.85 10.68 15.77
CA TYR A 390 10.74 9.81 16.13
C TYR A 390 10.50 9.87 17.64
N ILE A 391 9.33 10.37 18.07
CA ILE A 391 8.90 10.26 19.47
C ILE A 391 8.06 8.99 19.58
N THR A 392 8.61 7.96 20.23
CA THR A 392 7.81 6.78 20.59
C THR A 392 6.77 7.19 21.64
N PHE A 393 5.53 7.39 21.21
CA PHE A 393 4.41 7.61 22.12
C PHE A 393 4.15 6.29 22.87
N ASN A 394 4.45 6.26 24.16
CA ASN A 394 4.07 5.17 25.04
C ASN A 394 2.80 5.60 25.77
N PRO A 395 1.62 5.06 25.43
CA PRO A 395 0.44 5.33 26.24
C PRO A 395 0.70 4.79 27.66
N LYS A 396 0.44 5.63 28.67
CA LYS A 396 0.34 5.16 30.05
C LYS A 396 -0.94 4.30 30.11
N LEU A 397 -0.79 2.98 30.17
CA LEU A 397 -1.91 2.10 30.49
C LEU A 397 -2.19 2.20 32.00
N ASP A 398 -3.41 2.62 32.35
CA ASP A 398 -4.00 2.35 33.65
C ASP A 398 -4.61 0.93 33.69
N GLU A 399 -4.59 0.36 34.91
CA GLU A 399 -4.78 -1.06 35.23
C GLU A 399 -6.16 -1.64 34.89
N PHE A 400 -6.22 -2.86 34.31
CA PHE A 400 -7.43 -3.69 34.27
C PHE A 400 -7.17 -5.21 34.47
N SER A 401 -8.26 -5.90 34.85
CA SER A 401 -8.40 -7.02 35.79
C SER A 401 -8.16 -8.46 35.30
N ASP A 402 -8.06 -9.35 36.31
CA ASP A 402 -8.19 -10.82 36.36
C ASP A 402 -6.93 -11.67 36.09
N GLN A 403 -5.75 -11.16 36.48
CA GLN A 403 -4.53 -11.91 36.86
C GLN A 403 -3.49 -10.90 37.38
N ILE A 404 -3.88 -10.17 38.43
CA ILE A 404 -3.28 -8.90 38.87
C ILE A 404 -1.75 -9.01 39.04
N ASP A 405 -1.25 -10.09 39.65
CA ASP A 405 0.18 -10.23 39.93
C ASP A 405 1.06 -10.41 38.67
N ILE A 406 0.59 -11.14 37.66
CA ILE A 406 1.40 -11.47 36.47
C ILE A 406 1.39 -10.30 35.48
N LEU A 407 0.25 -9.63 35.31
CA LEU A 407 0.15 -8.45 34.45
C LEU A 407 0.93 -7.27 35.02
N GLN A 408 0.81 -7.00 36.33
CA GLN A 408 1.63 -5.99 37.00
C GLN A 408 3.12 -6.32 36.91
N ARG A 409 3.49 -7.60 36.99
CA ARG A 409 4.87 -8.06 36.77
C ARG A 409 5.35 -7.78 35.35
N ALA A 410 4.55 -8.05 34.33
CA ALA A 410 4.89 -7.73 32.94
C ALA A 410 5.03 -6.24 32.69
N GLN A 411 4.15 -5.41 33.23
CA GLN A 411 4.27 -3.96 33.14
C GLN A 411 5.53 -3.46 33.84
N THR A 412 5.81 -3.95 35.05
CA THR A 412 7.02 -3.61 35.81
C THR A 412 8.28 -4.06 35.07
N PHE A 413 8.26 -5.26 34.48
CA PHE A 413 9.35 -5.77 33.66
C PHE A 413 9.61 -4.87 32.44
N THR A 414 8.56 -4.51 31.70
CA THR A 414 8.65 -3.60 30.54
C THR A 414 9.21 -2.24 30.94
N ARG A 415 8.70 -1.63 32.02
CA ARG A 415 9.23 -0.35 32.55
C ARG A 415 10.70 -0.45 32.93
N ASN A 416 11.09 -1.52 33.63
CA ASN A 416 12.47 -1.75 34.04
C ASN A 416 13.41 -1.96 32.84
N CYS A 417 12.97 -2.67 31.81
CA CYS A 417 13.77 -2.91 30.61
C CYS A 417 13.95 -1.61 29.81
N LYS A 418 12.88 -0.84 29.63
CA LYS A 418 12.94 0.49 28.96
C LYS A 418 13.79 1.49 29.74
N ALA A 419 13.77 1.45 31.07
CA ALA A 419 14.64 2.29 31.90
C ALA A 419 16.13 1.92 31.74
N MET A 420 16.45 0.64 31.53
CA MET A 420 17.82 0.17 31.30
C MET A 420 18.30 0.45 29.86
N PHE A 421 17.44 0.20 28.88
CA PHE A 421 17.75 0.35 27.46
C PHE A 421 16.55 0.99 26.72
N PRO A 422 16.52 2.34 26.62
CA PRO A 422 15.37 3.06 26.06
C PRO A 422 15.05 2.72 24.60
N ASN A 423 16.08 2.41 23.80
CA ASN A 423 15.95 2.19 22.36
C ASN A 423 15.62 0.73 21.97
N ARG A 424 15.56 -0.20 22.93
CA ARG A 424 15.32 -1.63 22.65
C ARG A 424 13.84 -1.95 22.72
N ARG A 425 13.34 -2.69 21.73
CA ARG A 425 11.94 -3.11 21.68
C ARG A 425 11.66 -4.18 22.73
N VAL A 426 10.56 -4.02 23.47
CA VAL A 426 10.07 -5.03 24.43
C VAL A 426 8.56 -5.11 24.36
N VAL A 427 8.04 -6.31 24.10
CA VAL A 427 6.60 -6.62 24.06
C VAL A 427 6.36 -7.82 24.97
N THR A 428 5.52 -7.66 25.97
CA THR A 428 5.16 -8.71 26.95
C THR A 428 3.69 -9.09 26.87
N THR A 429 2.82 -8.14 26.53
CA THR A 429 1.38 -8.29 26.43
C THR A 429 0.83 -7.55 25.22
N VAL A 430 -0.21 -8.08 24.60
CA VAL A 430 -0.88 -7.55 23.41
C VAL A 430 -2.39 -7.67 23.55
N PHE A 431 -3.15 -6.92 22.77
CA PHE A 431 -4.61 -7.07 22.72
C PHE A 431 -5.00 -8.14 21.70
N ASN A 432 -5.91 -9.04 22.09
CA ASN A 432 -6.48 -10.02 21.16
C ASN A 432 -7.67 -9.44 20.38
N SER A 433 -8.27 -10.25 19.49
CA SER A 433 -9.45 -9.89 18.69
C SER A 433 -10.69 -9.49 19.51
N GLU A 434 -10.73 -9.82 20.79
CA GLU A 434 -11.82 -9.46 21.71
C GLU A 434 -11.53 -8.16 22.48
N GLY A 435 -10.33 -7.58 22.32
CA GLY A 435 -9.86 -6.42 23.06
C GLY A 435 -9.45 -6.74 24.50
N MET A 436 -9.10 -7.99 24.79
CA MET A 436 -8.51 -8.40 26.07
C MET A 436 -6.99 -8.38 25.98
N GLN A 437 -6.33 -7.95 27.06
CA GLN A 437 -4.88 -7.98 27.17
C GLN A 437 -4.39 -9.40 27.48
N VAL A 438 -3.51 -9.93 26.63
CA VAL A 438 -3.04 -11.32 26.63
C VAL A 438 -1.52 -11.35 26.55
N PHE A 439 -0.87 -12.28 27.25
CA PHE A 439 0.57 -12.51 27.12
C PHE A 439 0.98 -13.03 25.75
N VAL A 440 2.09 -12.50 25.22
CA VAL A 440 2.63 -12.93 23.93
C VAL A 440 2.95 -14.42 23.85
N THR A 441 3.30 -15.03 24.99
CA THR A 441 3.59 -16.47 25.09
C THR A 441 2.39 -17.35 24.74
N ARG A 442 1.16 -16.84 24.93
CA ARG A 442 -0.08 -17.58 24.63
C ARG A 442 -0.34 -17.73 23.13
N TYR A 443 0.35 -16.97 22.29
CA TYR A 443 0.28 -17.09 20.83
C TYR A 443 1.20 -18.17 20.26
N ILE A 444 2.10 -18.73 21.09
CA ILE A 444 3.04 -19.76 20.67
C ILE A 444 2.48 -21.14 20.99
N LYS A 445 2.23 -21.93 19.96
CA LYS A 445 1.70 -23.29 20.03
C LYS A 445 2.11 -24.04 18.76
N ALA A 446 2.45 -25.32 18.86
CA ALA A 446 2.67 -26.14 17.68
C ALA A 446 1.38 -26.23 16.86
N LEU A 447 1.42 -25.79 15.59
CA LEU A 447 0.26 -25.79 14.68
C LEU A 447 0.63 -26.48 13.37
N ASN A 448 -0.32 -27.24 12.81
CA ASN A 448 -0.13 -27.98 11.57
C ASN A 448 0.02 -27.01 10.37
N PRO A 449 1.07 -27.14 9.54
CA PRO A 449 1.13 -26.49 8.24
C PRO A 449 0.18 -27.18 7.25
N PRO A 450 -0.11 -26.57 6.08
CA PRO A 450 -0.93 -27.22 5.05
C PRO A 450 -0.30 -28.52 4.55
N GLN A 451 -1.10 -29.59 4.46
CA GLN A 451 -0.62 -30.92 4.04
C GLN A 451 0.04 -30.92 2.65
N GLN A 452 -0.46 -30.08 1.74
CA GLN A 452 0.12 -29.91 0.39
C GLN A 452 1.61 -29.53 0.41
N LEU A 453 2.09 -28.83 1.45
CA LEU A 453 3.50 -28.46 1.60
C LEU A 453 4.35 -29.62 2.12
N LEU A 454 3.75 -30.51 2.93
CA LEU A 454 4.42 -31.67 3.52
C LEU A 454 4.71 -32.74 2.47
N ASP A 455 3.82 -32.89 1.50
CA ASP A 455 3.88 -33.96 0.49
C ASP A 455 4.93 -33.71 -0.61
N ILE A 456 5.45 -32.49 -0.74
CA ILE A 456 6.36 -32.10 -1.85
C ILE A 456 7.79 -32.62 -1.61
N PHE A 457 8.32 -32.50 -0.39
CA PHE A 457 9.70 -32.84 -0.05
C PHE A 457 9.77 -33.89 1.07
N LEU A 458 9.15 -35.07 0.85
CA LEU A 458 9.05 -36.15 1.83
C LEU A 458 10.39 -36.63 2.44
N HIS A 459 11.52 -36.39 1.77
CA HIS A 459 12.84 -36.86 2.17
C HIS A 459 13.84 -35.76 2.53
N ASP A 460 13.47 -34.48 2.37
CA ASP A 460 14.34 -33.33 2.69
C ASP A 460 13.64 -32.39 3.67
N SER A 461 13.99 -32.53 4.96
CA SER A 461 13.43 -31.70 6.01
C SER A 461 13.83 -30.23 5.88
N ASN A 462 15.01 -29.92 5.35
CA ASN A 462 15.49 -28.54 5.27
C ASN A 462 14.79 -27.81 4.11
N ALA A 463 14.68 -28.46 2.95
CA ALA A 463 13.90 -27.93 1.83
C ALA A 463 12.42 -27.72 2.19
N THR A 464 11.86 -28.59 3.05
CA THR A 464 10.49 -28.41 3.56
C THR A 464 10.37 -27.15 4.44
N LEU A 465 11.35 -26.86 5.30
CA LEU A 465 11.35 -25.65 6.13
C LEU A 465 11.48 -24.39 5.28
N ASP A 466 12.35 -24.41 4.27
CA ASP A 466 12.50 -23.30 3.31
C ASP A 466 11.18 -23.04 2.56
N LEU A 467 10.49 -24.09 2.12
CA LEU A 467 9.19 -23.98 1.47
C LEU A 467 8.13 -23.37 2.40
N ILE A 468 8.14 -23.72 3.68
CA ILE A 468 7.21 -23.16 4.67
C ILE A 468 7.51 -21.70 4.96
N ALA A 469 8.79 -21.33 5.10
CA ALA A 469 9.19 -19.94 5.26
C ALA A 469 8.74 -19.10 4.06
N ARG A 470 8.89 -19.63 2.84
CA ARG A 470 8.36 -19.03 1.61
C ARG A 470 6.83 -18.93 1.61
N PHE A 471 6.12 -19.99 2.04
CA PHE A 471 4.66 -19.95 2.11
C PHE A 471 4.17 -18.82 3.04
N VAL A 472 4.81 -18.64 4.19
CA VAL A 472 4.48 -17.53 5.10
C VAL A 472 4.79 -16.17 4.46
N SER A 473 5.91 -16.03 3.75
CA SER A 473 6.27 -14.77 3.06
C SER A 473 5.33 -14.41 1.90
N LEU A 474 4.50 -15.35 1.43
CA LEU A 474 3.49 -15.09 0.41
C LEU A 474 2.23 -14.42 0.95
N ILE A 475 2.06 -14.39 2.28
CA ILE A 475 0.93 -13.75 2.93
C ILE A 475 1.19 -12.22 2.90
N PRO A 476 0.26 -11.41 2.37
CA PRO A 476 0.40 -9.96 2.38
C PRO A 476 0.44 -9.35 3.78
N PHE A 477 1.22 -8.28 3.93
CA PHE A 477 1.20 -7.47 5.15
C PHE A 477 -0.06 -6.60 5.24
N THR A 478 -0.61 -6.47 6.45
CA THR A 478 -1.57 -5.40 6.74
C THR A 478 -0.86 -4.05 6.57
N THR A 479 -1.25 -3.28 5.56
CA THR A 479 -0.68 -1.95 5.26
C THR A 479 -1.00 -0.89 6.32
N GLU A 480 -1.69 -1.26 7.40
CA GLU A 480 -2.07 -0.39 8.51
C GLU A 480 -1.12 -0.69 9.69
N THR A 481 0.07 -0.09 9.66
CA THR A 481 0.97 -0.06 10.81
C THR A 481 0.88 1.27 11.54
N SER A 482 0.74 1.13 12.86
CA SER A 482 1.13 1.99 13.98
C SER A 482 0.33 3.24 14.38
N ASP A 483 -0.20 4.09 13.50
CA ASP A 483 -0.72 5.39 14.00
C ASP A 483 -2.22 5.42 14.35
N ASP A 484 -3.05 4.56 13.75
CA ASP A 484 -4.48 4.47 14.15
C ASP A 484 -4.67 3.73 15.49
N ASN A 485 -3.64 3.04 15.97
CA ASN A 485 -3.71 2.19 17.14
C ASN A 485 -3.26 2.87 18.45
N ASP A 486 -2.97 4.18 18.46
CA ASP A 486 -2.63 4.96 19.66
C ASP A 486 -1.57 4.29 20.57
N GLY A 487 -0.61 3.55 19.97
CA GLY A 487 0.44 2.80 20.67
C GLY A 487 0.04 1.41 21.22
N PHE A 488 -1.12 0.87 20.85
CA PHE A 488 -1.56 -0.48 21.24
C PHE A 488 -1.24 -1.55 20.19
N ASP A 489 -0.49 -2.58 20.58
CA ASP A 489 -0.25 -3.77 19.76
C ASP A 489 -1.48 -4.71 19.81
N ILE A 490 -2.19 -4.82 18.68
CA ILE A 490 -3.31 -5.76 18.49
C ILE A 490 -2.84 -6.90 17.60
N TRP A 491 -2.87 -8.13 18.11
CA TRP A 491 -2.48 -9.33 17.36
C TRP A 491 -3.68 -10.26 17.16
N MET A 492 -3.73 -10.86 15.97
CA MET A 492 -4.67 -11.90 15.57
C MET A 492 -4.02 -13.28 15.71
N THR A 493 -4.84 -14.33 15.85
CA THR A 493 -4.34 -15.71 15.88
C THR A 493 -3.81 -16.15 14.51
N SER A 494 -3.01 -17.20 14.47
CA SER A 494 -2.48 -17.80 13.24
C SER A 494 -3.59 -18.26 12.28
N GLU A 495 -4.73 -18.73 12.80
CA GLU A 495 -5.91 -19.07 11.99
C GLU A 495 -6.49 -17.85 11.26
N TYR A 496 -6.71 -16.75 11.97
CA TYR A 496 -7.14 -15.48 11.36
C TYR A 496 -6.19 -15.03 10.24
N CYS A 497 -4.87 -15.08 10.48
CA CYS A 497 -3.86 -14.71 9.48
C CYS A 497 -4.00 -15.51 8.18
N ILE A 498 -4.20 -16.83 8.28
CA ILE A 498 -4.43 -17.71 7.12
C ILE A 498 -5.81 -17.48 6.49
N SER A 499 -6.87 -17.39 7.30
CA SER A 499 -8.26 -17.28 6.82
C SER A 499 -8.54 -15.99 6.05
N LEU A 500 -7.91 -14.89 6.50
CA LEU A 500 -8.02 -13.55 5.90
C LEU A 500 -6.93 -13.29 4.85
N ALA A 501 -5.94 -14.19 4.74
CA ALA A 501 -4.76 -14.07 3.90
C ALA A 501 -4.07 -12.70 4.07
N ILE A 502 -3.88 -12.26 5.31
CA ILE A 502 -3.24 -10.99 5.66
C ILE A 502 -2.77 -11.01 7.13
N GLY A 503 -1.64 -10.37 7.43
CA GLY A 503 -1.15 -10.25 8.82
C GLY A 503 -0.08 -9.18 9.05
N SER A 504 0.30 -8.95 10.30
CA SER A 504 1.44 -8.10 10.69
C SER A 504 2.77 -8.84 10.66
N LYS A 505 3.90 -8.13 10.74
CA LYS A 505 5.24 -8.74 10.81
C LYS A 505 5.38 -9.73 11.98
N GLU A 506 4.82 -9.37 13.13
CA GLU A 506 4.79 -10.20 14.33
C GLU A 506 3.91 -11.45 14.13
N GLU A 507 2.74 -11.29 13.51
CA GLU A 507 1.82 -12.40 13.24
C GLU A 507 2.43 -13.41 12.26
N HIS A 508 3.19 -12.95 11.26
CA HIS A 508 3.93 -13.82 10.34
C HIS A 508 5.04 -14.60 11.07
N ALA A 509 5.80 -13.93 11.94
CA ALA A 509 6.82 -14.59 12.76
C ALA A 509 6.21 -15.63 13.72
N ILE A 510 5.08 -15.31 14.33
CA ILE A 510 4.33 -16.24 15.20
C ILE A 510 3.85 -17.45 14.39
N LEU A 511 3.26 -17.24 13.21
CA LEU A 511 2.79 -18.30 12.33
C LEU A 511 3.94 -19.25 11.93
N LEU A 512 5.07 -18.70 11.48
CA LEU A 512 6.25 -19.48 11.11
C LEU A 512 6.83 -20.25 12.31
N CYS A 513 6.93 -19.61 13.48
CA CYS A 513 7.37 -20.25 14.71
C CYS A 513 6.48 -21.44 15.08
N ASN A 514 5.15 -21.27 15.00
CA ASN A 514 4.17 -22.31 15.30
C ASN A 514 4.29 -23.50 14.34
N PHE A 515 4.56 -23.26 13.06
CA PHE A 515 4.86 -24.34 12.10
C PHE A 515 6.17 -25.06 12.45
N PHE A 516 7.25 -24.34 12.75
CA PHE A 516 8.52 -24.98 13.12
C PHE A 516 8.42 -25.81 14.41
N LEU A 517 7.61 -25.38 15.38
CA LEU A 517 7.30 -26.17 16.57
C LEU A 517 6.56 -27.47 16.23
N TYR A 518 5.70 -27.48 15.20
CA TYR A 518 5.05 -28.70 14.72
C TYR A 518 6.04 -29.73 14.16
N PHE A 519 7.14 -29.28 13.53
CA PHE A 519 8.26 -30.16 13.14
C PHE A 519 9.19 -30.55 14.30
N GLY A 520 8.87 -30.14 15.53
CA GLY A 520 9.71 -30.43 16.70
C GLY A 520 11.01 -29.61 16.76
N LYS A 521 11.12 -28.53 15.97
CA LYS A 521 12.27 -27.62 16.04
C LYS A 521 12.15 -26.74 17.29
N LYS A 522 13.29 -26.38 17.88
CA LYS A 522 13.35 -25.40 18.98
C LYS A 522 13.28 -24.00 18.39
N ALA A 523 12.06 -23.50 18.19
CA ALA A 523 11.79 -22.19 17.62
C ALA A 523 11.44 -21.15 18.70
N LEU A 524 11.96 -19.93 18.53
CA LEU A 524 11.60 -18.75 19.32
C LEU A 524 11.28 -17.59 18.38
N VAL A 525 10.37 -16.71 18.79
CA VAL A 525 10.15 -15.45 18.06
C VAL A 525 11.14 -14.41 18.58
N LEU A 526 11.77 -13.70 17.65
CA LEU A 526 12.77 -12.66 17.88
C LEU A 526 12.20 -11.32 17.44
N LEU A 527 12.21 -10.33 18.34
CA LEU A 527 11.85 -8.94 18.03
C LEU A 527 13.12 -8.09 17.96
N GLY A 528 13.17 -7.23 16.95
CA GLY A 528 14.32 -6.37 16.71
C GLY A 528 14.05 -5.32 15.63
N THR A 529 15.14 -4.77 15.12
CA THR A 529 15.12 -3.76 14.07
C THR A 529 16.01 -4.22 12.91
N SER A 530 15.50 -4.12 11.69
CA SER A 530 16.20 -4.36 10.43
C SER A 530 16.53 -3.03 9.78
N VAL A 531 17.66 -2.96 9.10
CA VAL A 531 18.11 -1.74 8.42
C VAL A 531 17.19 -1.35 7.26
N LEU A 532 16.63 -2.33 6.54
CA LEU A 532 15.75 -2.05 5.39
C LEU A 532 14.26 -1.98 5.79
N GLU A 533 13.85 -2.74 6.78
CA GLU A 533 12.42 -2.92 7.10
C GLU A 533 11.95 -2.12 8.32
N GLY A 534 12.85 -1.51 9.10
CA GLY A 534 12.50 -0.87 10.37
C GLY A 534 12.24 -1.92 11.46
N HIS A 535 11.20 -1.76 12.27
CA HIS A 535 10.81 -2.78 13.25
C HIS A 535 10.41 -4.09 12.56
N VAL A 536 10.95 -5.21 13.05
CA VAL A 536 10.79 -6.55 12.48
C VAL A 536 10.61 -7.63 13.55
N ALA A 537 10.09 -8.77 13.10
CA ALA A 537 10.01 -10.00 13.87
C ALA A 537 10.57 -11.16 13.04
N TYR A 538 11.50 -11.92 13.63
CA TYR A 538 12.18 -13.06 13.02
C TYR A 538 11.86 -14.33 13.81
N VAL A 539 12.16 -15.50 13.23
CA VAL A 539 12.13 -16.78 13.96
C VAL A 539 13.56 -17.28 14.14
N LEU A 540 13.94 -17.54 15.38
CA LEU A 540 15.22 -18.14 15.74
C LEU A 540 15.03 -19.65 15.92
N THR A 541 15.81 -20.45 15.19
CA THR A 541 15.89 -21.89 15.42
C THR A 541 17.31 -22.30 15.82
N GLN A 542 17.43 -23.11 16.86
CA GLN A 542 18.72 -23.68 17.28
C GLN A 542 18.92 -25.06 16.68
N GLU A 543 19.93 -25.20 15.83
CA GLU A 543 20.45 -26.48 15.33
C GLU A 543 21.81 -26.77 16.00
N THR A 544 22.42 -27.94 15.79
CA THR A 544 23.58 -28.46 16.56
C THR A 544 24.79 -27.52 16.61
N GLY A 545 24.77 -26.53 17.51
CA GLY A 545 25.80 -25.51 17.69
C GLY A 545 25.59 -24.20 16.90
N GLU A 546 24.61 -24.13 15.99
CA GLU A 546 24.37 -22.95 15.14
C GLU A 546 22.96 -22.38 15.37
N SER A 547 22.88 -21.05 15.39
CA SER A 547 21.62 -20.30 15.44
C SER A 547 21.24 -19.82 14.05
N LEU A 548 20.07 -20.22 13.57
CA LEU A 548 19.52 -19.81 12.29
C LEU A 548 18.42 -18.76 12.50
N LEU A 549 18.47 -17.70 11.71
CA LEU A 549 17.58 -16.54 11.74
C LEU A 549 16.71 -16.56 10.48
N TRP A 550 15.42 -16.79 10.64
CA TRP A 550 14.46 -16.85 9.55
C TRP A 550 13.69 -15.54 9.44
N ASN A 551 13.76 -14.88 8.28
CA ASN A 551 12.95 -13.71 7.99
C ASN A 551 11.59 -14.17 7.42
N PRO A 552 10.48 -14.03 8.16
CA PRO A 552 9.17 -14.43 7.66
C PRO A 552 8.65 -13.50 6.55
N SER A 553 9.19 -12.27 6.42
CA SER A 553 8.82 -11.32 5.37
C SER A 553 9.36 -11.71 3.99
N THR A 554 10.56 -12.30 3.94
CA THR A 554 11.23 -12.68 2.69
C THR A 554 11.31 -14.18 2.47
N GLY A 555 11.04 -14.98 3.51
CA GLY A 555 11.20 -16.43 3.49
C GLY A 555 12.66 -16.89 3.51
N GLN A 556 13.62 -15.98 3.73
CA GLN A 556 15.06 -16.29 3.72
C GLN A 556 15.57 -16.73 5.10
N CYS A 557 16.52 -17.66 5.09
CA CYS A 557 17.26 -18.11 6.26
C CYS A 557 18.68 -17.56 6.25
N HIS A 558 19.08 -16.91 7.34
CA HIS A 558 20.42 -16.40 7.58
C HIS A 558 21.09 -17.14 8.75
N LYS A 559 22.40 -17.31 8.66
CA LYS A 559 23.19 -17.80 9.80
C LYS A 559 23.49 -16.64 10.74
N GLN A 560 23.68 -16.92 12.03
CA GLN A 560 24.04 -15.89 13.02
C GLN A 560 25.24 -15.01 12.62
N PHE A 561 26.26 -15.61 12.01
CA PHE A 561 27.50 -14.92 11.59
C PHE A 561 27.48 -14.52 10.12
N ASP A 562 26.31 -14.53 9.48
CA ASP A 562 26.14 -14.02 8.12
C ASP A 562 26.26 -12.49 8.13
N PRO A 563 27.30 -11.90 7.51
CA PRO A 563 27.48 -10.45 7.46
C PRO A 563 26.39 -9.74 6.63
N PHE A 564 25.64 -10.48 5.81
CA PHE A 564 24.59 -9.95 4.94
C PHE A 564 23.18 -10.10 5.53
N CYS A 565 23.06 -10.56 6.78
CA CYS A 565 21.78 -10.57 7.46
C CYS A 565 21.28 -9.13 7.64
N PRO A 566 20.06 -8.78 7.17
CA PRO A 566 19.55 -7.40 7.26
C PRO A 566 19.16 -6.97 8.68
N LEU A 567 19.17 -7.91 9.63
CA LEU A 567 18.82 -7.67 11.04
C LEU A 567 19.94 -6.88 11.73
N GLN A 568 19.61 -5.70 12.25
CA GLN A 568 20.55 -4.81 12.93
C GLN A 568 20.60 -5.07 14.44
N SER A 569 19.44 -5.29 15.06
CA SER A 569 19.32 -5.47 16.51
C SER A 569 18.47 -6.68 16.89
N VAL A 570 18.85 -7.32 17.99
CA VAL A 570 18.12 -8.37 18.68
C VAL A 570 17.76 -7.89 20.07
N ASP A 571 16.49 -7.59 20.31
CA ASP A 571 16.06 -6.92 21.54
C ASP A 571 15.32 -7.86 22.50
N CYS A 572 14.41 -8.68 21.98
CA CYS A 572 13.55 -9.56 22.79
C CYS A 572 13.35 -10.92 22.11
N LEU A 573 13.32 -11.99 22.91
CA LEU A 573 12.96 -13.34 22.49
C LEU A 573 11.75 -13.82 23.29
N PHE A 574 10.85 -14.59 22.68
CA PHE A 574 9.77 -15.25 23.42
C PHE A 574 9.38 -16.60 22.82
N ASN A 575 8.82 -17.46 23.66
CA ASN A 575 8.24 -18.76 23.28
C ASN A 575 6.96 -19.05 24.09
N ASP A 576 6.49 -20.31 24.10
CA ASP A 576 5.31 -20.75 24.85
C ASP A 576 5.45 -20.62 26.38
N ARG A 577 6.68 -20.46 26.89
CA ARG A 577 6.98 -20.47 28.33
C ARG A 577 7.29 -19.10 28.88
N ASN A 578 8.10 -18.30 28.19
CA ASN A 578 8.64 -17.08 28.77
C ASN A 578 9.00 -16.03 27.71
N VAL A 579 9.32 -14.83 28.21
CA VAL A 579 9.87 -13.70 27.47
C VAL A 579 11.25 -13.38 28.05
N TRP A 580 12.23 -13.21 27.17
CA TRP A 580 13.61 -12.90 27.48
C TRP A 580 14.00 -11.57 26.83
N PHE A 581 14.46 -10.64 27.64
CA PHE A 581 14.96 -9.35 27.17
C PHE A 581 16.48 -9.34 27.12
N ASN A 582 17.06 -8.88 26.01
CA ASN A 582 18.50 -8.82 25.83
C ASN A 582 19.10 -7.71 26.71
N ILE A 583 20.00 -8.07 27.63
CA ILE A 583 20.72 -7.12 28.50
C ILE A 583 22.22 -7.03 28.18
N GLN A 584 22.67 -7.67 27.10
CA GLN A 584 24.05 -7.58 26.62
C GLN A 584 24.35 -6.15 26.15
N GLN A 585 25.61 -5.72 26.18
CA GLN A 585 26.01 -4.37 25.76
C GLN A 585 25.72 -4.15 24.26
N ASN A 586 26.11 -5.13 23.44
CA ASN A 586 25.81 -5.13 22.01
C ASN A 586 24.56 -5.97 21.72
N ASN A 587 23.69 -5.48 20.84
CA ASN A 587 22.50 -6.19 20.37
C ASN A 587 22.58 -6.58 18.89
N THR A 588 23.73 -6.43 18.21
CA THR A 588 23.88 -6.94 16.83
C THR A 588 23.86 -8.47 16.79
N PRO A 589 23.24 -9.10 15.78
CA PRO A 589 23.09 -10.57 15.74
C PRO A 589 24.41 -11.33 15.87
N MET A 590 25.48 -10.84 15.24
CA MET A 590 26.81 -11.45 15.29
C MET A 590 27.47 -11.40 16.67
N ALA A 591 27.13 -10.39 17.49
CA ALA A 591 27.70 -10.18 18.82
C ALA A 591 26.82 -10.78 19.94
N VAL A 592 25.57 -11.12 19.64
CA VAL A 592 24.60 -11.62 20.62
C VAL A 592 24.80 -13.10 20.87
N HIS A 593 24.98 -13.48 22.15
CA HIS A 593 24.96 -14.89 22.52
C HIS A 593 23.52 -15.35 22.75
N PHE A 594 23.00 -16.23 21.89
CA PHE A 594 21.62 -16.75 21.95
C PHE A 594 21.36 -17.79 23.07
N ASP A 595 22.27 -17.93 24.04
CA ASP A 595 22.04 -18.78 25.21
C ASP A 595 21.15 -18.08 26.25
N TYR A 596 19.84 -18.24 26.06
CA TYR A 596 18.80 -17.67 26.94
C TYR A 596 18.72 -18.34 28.34
N SER A 597 19.56 -19.34 28.63
CA SER A 597 19.67 -19.94 29.97
C SER A 597 20.42 -19.04 30.96
N LYS A 598 21.28 -18.17 30.43
CA LYS A 598 22.15 -17.25 31.20
C LYS A 598 21.44 -15.94 31.49
N GLU A 599 21.11 -15.71 32.75
CA GLU A 599 20.46 -14.48 33.22
C GLU A 599 21.33 -13.24 33.09
N SER A 600 22.65 -13.40 32.96
CA SER A 600 23.59 -12.31 32.66
C SER A 600 23.46 -11.75 31.24
N PHE A 601 22.88 -12.52 30.32
CA PHE A 601 22.68 -12.10 28.92
C PHE A 601 21.20 -11.83 28.62
N TRP A 602 20.31 -12.63 29.23
CA TRP A 602 18.88 -12.60 28.96
C TRP A 602 18.08 -12.49 30.25
N LYS A 603 17.46 -11.33 30.45
CA LYS A 603 16.60 -11.09 31.61
C LYS A 603 15.23 -11.73 31.37
N GLN A 604 14.82 -12.63 32.25
CA GLN A 604 13.58 -13.39 32.12
C GLN A 604 12.40 -12.63 32.76
N LEU A 605 11.24 -12.67 32.12
CA LEU A 605 10.00 -12.12 32.70
C LEU A 605 9.52 -12.98 33.87
N LEU A 606 9.39 -14.29 33.64
CA LEU A 606 8.95 -15.28 34.61
C LEU A 606 10.17 -16.04 35.19
N PRO A 607 10.29 -16.20 36.51
CA PRO A 607 11.37 -16.99 37.13
C PRO A 607 11.26 -18.49 36.78
N LYS A 608 12.39 -19.21 36.89
CA LYS A 608 12.46 -20.67 36.65
C LYS A 608 11.54 -21.48 37.58
N ASP A 609 11.29 -20.98 38.79
CA ASP A 609 10.45 -21.63 39.82
C ASP A 609 8.96 -21.25 39.74
N PHE A 610 8.55 -20.52 38.69
CA PHE A 610 7.17 -20.09 38.55
C PHE A 610 6.27 -21.27 38.17
N GLN A 611 5.63 -21.88 39.17
CA GLN A 611 4.54 -22.85 39.02
C GLN A 611 3.21 -22.17 38.63
N GLY A 612 3.27 -21.24 37.68
CA GLY A 612 2.05 -20.70 37.09
C GLY A 612 1.29 -21.81 36.38
N ILE A 613 -0.04 -21.81 36.51
CA ILE A 613 -0.92 -22.63 35.68
C ILE A 613 -0.51 -22.36 34.23
N LYS A 614 -0.15 -23.40 33.45
CA LYS A 614 0.08 -23.25 32.00
C LYS A 614 -1.17 -22.59 31.41
N ALA A 615 -1.07 -21.31 31.12
CA ALA A 615 -2.17 -20.56 30.56
C ALA A 615 -2.54 -21.18 29.21
N GLN A 616 -3.83 -21.41 28.99
CA GLN A 616 -4.28 -21.96 27.71
C GLN A 616 -3.90 -21.00 26.57
N SER A 617 -3.39 -21.58 25.49
CA SER A 617 -3.07 -20.84 24.28
C SER A 617 -4.33 -20.16 23.73
N VAL A 618 -4.15 -19.02 23.06
CA VAL A 618 -5.23 -18.37 22.28
C VAL A 618 -5.34 -19.00 20.89
N GLN A 619 -4.34 -19.76 20.47
CA GLN A 619 -4.34 -20.47 19.19
C GLN A 619 -5.29 -21.68 19.23
N PRO A 620 -5.90 -22.04 18.09
CA PRO A 620 -6.72 -23.25 17.99
C PRO A 620 -5.91 -24.53 18.21
N GLU A 621 -6.58 -25.69 18.26
CA GLU A 621 -5.88 -26.99 18.27
C GLU A 621 -5.22 -27.28 16.93
N GLU A 622 -5.93 -27.06 15.84
CA GLU A 622 -5.45 -27.25 14.47
C GLU A 622 -6.00 -26.13 13.58
N ILE A 623 -5.25 -25.79 12.53
CA ILE A 623 -5.71 -24.86 11.49
C ILE A 623 -6.39 -25.66 10.39
N VAL A 624 -7.61 -25.24 10.03
CA VAL A 624 -8.36 -25.80 8.91
C VAL A 624 -8.03 -25.01 7.63
N TYR A 625 -7.54 -25.73 6.63
CA TYR A 625 -7.18 -25.15 5.33
C TYR A 625 -8.28 -25.40 4.30
N CYS A 626 -8.50 -24.40 3.44
CA CYS A 626 -9.47 -24.48 2.34
C CYS A 626 -8.72 -24.49 1.01
N ASP A 627 -9.10 -25.39 0.11
CA ASP A 627 -8.52 -25.43 -1.24
C ASP A 627 -8.89 -24.19 -2.05
N THR A 628 -7.90 -23.66 -2.74
CA THR A 628 -8.08 -22.53 -3.66
C THR A 628 -8.73 -23.00 -4.96
N ASN A 629 -9.77 -22.28 -5.39
CA ASN A 629 -10.49 -22.64 -6.61
C ASN A 629 -9.63 -22.39 -7.86
N LYS A 630 -9.23 -23.48 -8.53
CA LYS A 630 -8.40 -23.45 -9.74
C LYS A 630 -9.00 -22.66 -10.89
N GLY A 631 -10.33 -22.66 -11.05
CA GLY A 631 -11.01 -21.88 -12.09
C GLY A 631 -10.84 -20.39 -11.90
N MET A 632 -11.05 -19.90 -10.67
CA MET A 632 -10.85 -18.48 -10.33
C MET A 632 -9.41 -18.03 -10.56
N VAL A 633 -8.44 -18.91 -10.29
CA VAL A 633 -7.01 -18.63 -10.49
C VAL A 633 -6.65 -18.57 -11.97
N GLU A 634 -7.19 -19.45 -12.81
CA GLU A 634 -6.96 -19.41 -14.26
C GLU A 634 -7.61 -18.17 -14.91
N ASP A 635 -8.80 -17.77 -14.44
CA ASP A 635 -9.46 -16.52 -14.84
C ASP A 635 -8.61 -15.30 -14.44
N LEU A 636 -8.10 -15.28 -13.21
CA LEU A 636 -7.20 -14.23 -12.72
C LEU A 636 -5.92 -14.16 -13.54
N LYS A 637 -5.28 -15.30 -13.80
CA LYS A 637 -4.08 -15.41 -14.63
C LYS A 637 -4.34 -14.87 -16.04
N SER A 638 -5.44 -15.28 -16.67
CA SER A 638 -5.83 -14.82 -18.00
C SER A 638 -6.10 -13.32 -18.04
N ARG A 639 -6.79 -12.78 -17.02
CA ARG A 639 -7.04 -11.34 -16.87
C ARG A 639 -5.73 -10.57 -16.70
N MET A 640 -4.85 -11.03 -15.82
CA MET A 640 -3.57 -10.39 -15.53
C MET A 640 -2.64 -10.39 -16.76
N GLU A 641 -2.54 -11.51 -17.48
CA GLU A 641 -1.76 -11.59 -18.73
C GLU A 641 -2.30 -10.58 -19.78
N ARG A 642 -3.63 -10.46 -19.92
CA ARG A 642 -4.24 -9.47 -20.83
C ARG A 642 -3.97 -8.03 -20.37
N THR A 643 -4.18 -7.73 -19.09
CA THR A 643 -3.98 -6.38 -18.54
C THR A 643 -2.53 -5.94 -18.67
N LEU A 644 -1.56 -6.80 -18.36
CA LEU A 644 -0.14 -6.50 -18.52
C LEU A 644 0.22 -6.27 -20.00
N LYS A 645 -0.31 -7.06 -20.93
CA LYS A 645 -0.11 -6.84 -22.37
C LYS A 645 -0.66 -5.50 -22.83
N CYS A 646 -1.86 -5.12 -22.38
CA CYS A 646 -2.44 -3.81 -22.68
C CYS A 646 -1.60 -2.67 -22.10
N LYS A 647 -1.19 -2.77 -20.83
CA LYS A 647 -0.33 -1.77 -20.17
C LYS A 647 1.00 -1.60 -20.88
N MET A 648 1.62 -2.68 -21.33
CA MET A 648 2.87 -2.60 -22.08
C MET A 648 2.70 -1.90 -23.45
N MET A 649 1.54 -2.04 -24.09
CA MET A 649 1.21 -1.27 -25.30
C MET A 649 0.95 0.21 -24.97
N GLU A 650 0.26 0.51 -23.87
CA GLU A 650 0.00 1.88 -23.39
C GLU A 650 1.31 2.63 -23.06
N TRP A 651 2.27 1.94 -22.43
CA TRP A 651 3.59 2.51 -22.10
C TRP A 651 4.49 2.73 -23.32
N ARG A 652 4.15 2.16 -24.49
CA ARG A 652 4.92 2.27 -25.74
C ARG A 652 4.14 2.96 -26.87
N PRO A 653 3.67 4.22 -26.71
CA PRO A 653 2.84 4.88 -27.71
C PRO A 653 3.56 5.11 -29.05
N LYS A 654 4.90 5.18 -29.04
CA LYS A 654 5.73 5.48 -30.21
C LYS A 654 6.06 4.26 -31.08
N HIS A 655 5.95 3.04 -30.53
CA HIS A 655 6.43 1.83 -31.20
C HIS A 655 5.41 0.69 -31.13
N PRO A 656 5.18 -0.05 -32.23
CA PRO A 656 4.30 -1.21 -32.20
C PRO A 656 4.89 -2.30 -31.29
N THR A 657 4.07 -2.80 -30.38
CA THR A 657 4.45 -3.91 -29.49
C THR A 657 4.12 -5.24 -30.17
N ARG A 658 5.14 -5.99 -30.59
CA ARG A 658 4.99 -7.31 -31.23
C ARG A 658 5.18 -8.42 -30.21
N TRP A 659 4.29 -9.41 -30.22
CA TRP A 659 4.34 -10.54 -29.28
C TRP A 659 4.83 -11.82 -29.95
N ASN A 660 5.94 -12.37 -29.47
CA ASN A 660 6.49 -13.64 -29.94
C ASN A 660 5.75 -14.81 -29.27
N ARG A 661 4.95 -15.55 -30.06
CA ARG A 661 4.13 -16.66 -29.57
C ARG A 661 4.95 -17.89 -29.17
N GLN A 662 6.03 -18.17 -29.89
CA GLN A 662 6.87 -19.34 -29.64
C GLN A 662 7.59 -19.20 -28.30
N CYS A 663 8.27 -18.07 -28.08
CA CYS A 663 8.93 -17.77 -26.81
C CYS A 663 7.91 -17.76 -25.67
N THR A 664 6.75 -17.11 -25.84
CA THR A 664 5.68 -17.12 -24.81
C THR A 664 5.25 -18.55 -24.41
N SER A 665 5.20 -19.48 -25.36
CA SER A 665 4.85 -20.89 -25.06
C SER A 665 5.93 -21.58 -24.23
N VAL A 666 7.21 -21.35 -24.55
CA VAL A 666 8.35 -21.91 -23.80
C VAL A 666 8.37 -21.35 -22.38
N LEU A 667 8.24 -20.02 -22.22
CA LEU A 667 8.22 -19.38 -20.90
C LEU A 667 7.08 -19.93 -20.01
N ARG A 668 5.90 -20.19 -20.59
CA ARG A 668 4.76 -20.77 -19.86
C ARG A 668 5.03 -22.18 -19.32
N GLN A 669 5.91 -22.95 -19.95
CA GLN A 669 6.30 -24.29 -19.48
C GLN A 669 7.37 -24.24 -18.38
N ILE A 670 8.20 -23.19 -18.37
CA ILE A 670 9.27 -22.99 -17.39
C ILE A 670 8.71 -22.49 -16.05
N LEU A 671 7.75 -21.55 -16.07
CA LEU A 671 7.25 -20.89 -14.87
C LEU A 671 6.78 -21.83 -13.73
N PRO A 672 6.01 -22.91 -13.98
CA PRO A 672 5.60 -23.82 -12.92
C PRO A 672 6.77 -24.56 -12.26
N LYS A 673 7.85 -24.82 -13.01
CA LYS A 673 9.04 -25.51 -12.50
C LYS A 673 9.83 -24.62 -11.54
N LEU A 674 9.82 -23.30 -11.78
CA LEU A 674 10.52 -22.30 -10.96
C LEU A 674 9.99 -22.15 -9.53
N GLU A 675 8.70 -22.47 -9.30
CA GLU A 675 8.11 -22.41 -7.96
C GLU A 675 8.77 -23.38 -6.98
N PHE A 676 9.25 -24.53 -7.46
CA PHE A 676 9.82 -25.59 -6.62
C PHE A 676 11.35 -25.68 -6.65
N TYR A 677 12.01 -25.18 -7.70
CA TYR A 677 13.46 -25.33 -7.91
C TYR A 677 14.21 -23.98 -7.93
N THR A 678 13.92 -23.09 -6.98
CA THR A 678 14.36 -21.67 -6.98
C THR A 678 15.87 -21.42 -6.77
N GLY A 679 16.73 -22.43 -6.90
CA GLY A 679 18.18 -22.26 -6.74
C GLY A 679 19.06 -23.22 -7.54
N SER A 680 18.49 -24.07 -8.40
CA SER A 680 19.26 -25.01 -9.21
C SER A 680 18.71 -25.05 -10.63
N PHE A 681 18.83 -23.92 -11.33
CA PHE A 681 18.55 -23.88 -12.77
C PHE A 681 19.66 -24.55 -13.60
N ALA A 682 20.79 -24.91 -12.98
CA ALA A 682 21.92 -25.60 -13.60
C ALA A 682 21.59 -26.99 -14.20
N SER A 683 20.33 -27.43 -14.17
CA SER A 683 19.88 -28.69 -14.78
C SER A 683 18.68 -28.53 -15.73
N PHE A 684 18.15 -27.33 -15.92
CA PHE A 684 17.10 -27.08 -16.91
C PHE A 684 17.71 -26.63 -18.24
N GLU A 685 18.40 -27.56 -18.91
CA GLU A 685 18.66 -27.49 -20.36
C GLU A 685 17.33 -27.68 -21.10
N ASP A 686 16.47 -26.66 -21.11
CA ASP A 686 15.28 -26.68 -21.95
C ASP A 686 15.72 -26.43 -23.40
N SER A 687 15.95 -27.51 -24.15
CA SER A 687 16.42 -27.51 -25.55
C SER A 687 15.69 -26.52 -26.48
N GLU A 688 14.43 -26.19 -26.19
CA GLU A 688 13.65 -25.20 -26.94
C GLU A 688 14.08 -23.74 -26.66
N LEU A 689 14.53 -23.41 -25.44
CA LEU A 689 15.04 -22.08 -25.12
C LEU A 689 16.44 -21.89 -25.75
N GLU A 690 17.29 -22.91 -25.70
CA GLU A 690 18.59 -22.90 -26.38
C GLU A 690 18.43 -22.72 -27.90
N ARG A 691 17.44 -23.38 -28.50
CA ARG A 691 17.12 -23.19 -29.92
C ARG A 691 16.66 -21.77 -30.24
N LEU A 692 15.96 -21.09 -29.32
CA LEU A 692 15.59 -19.68 -29.49
C LEU A 692 16.80 -18.75 -29.39
N LEU A 693 17.71 -19.02 -28.45
CA LEU A 693 18.95 -18.26 -28.27
C LEU A 693 19.88 -18.30 -29.49
N GLN A 694 19.78 -19.33 -30.34
CA GLN A 694 20.53 -19.43 -31.60
C GLN A 694 20.10 -18.40 -32.65
N PHE A 695 18.83 -17.97 -32.64
CA PHE A 695 18.28 -17.07 -33.68
C PHE A 695 17.96 -15.67 -33.15
N TYR A 696 17.88 -15.52 -31.83
CA TYR A 696 17.51 -14.28 -31.17
C TYR A 696 18.48 -13.96 -30.04
N TRP A 697 18.85 -12.69 -29.92
CA TRP A 697 19.32 -12.10 -28.67
C TRP A 697 18.13 -11.99 -27.73
N VAL A 698 18.08 -12.85 -26.73
CA VAL A 698 17.00 -12.88 -25.74
C VAL A 698 17.52 -12.31 -24.42
N THR A 699 16.90 -11.21 -23.98
CA THR A 699 17.10 -10.68 -22.62
C THR A 699 15.78 -10.77 -21.87
N GLY A 700 15.79 -11.23 -20.63
CA GLY A 700 14.55 -11.46 -19.90
C GLY A 700 14.75 -12.16 -18.58
N PHE A 701 13.72 -12.09 -17.74
CA PHE A 701 13.77 -12.59 -16.37
C PHE A 701 12.35 -12.91 -15.85
N PRO A 702 12.24 -13.89 -14.93
CA PRO A 702 11.04 -14.12 -14.16
C PRO A 702 11.04 -13.26 -12.89
N ILE A 703 9.90 -12.65 -12.59
CA ILE A 703 9.61 -11.94 -11.35
C ILE A 703 8.69 -12.83 -10.51
N GLN A 704 9.03 -13.02 -9.24
CA GLN A 704 8.18 -13.70 -8.26
C GLN A 704 7.76 -12.70 -7.18
N MET A 705 6.47 -12.69 -6.85
CA MET A 705 5.96 -11.85 -5.76
C MET A 705 4.68 -12.43 -5.15
N PRO A 706 4.38 -12.12 -3.88
CA PRO A 706 3.05 -12.37 -3.32
C PRO A 706 2.01 -11.60 -4.13
N TYR A 707 0.89 -12.25 -4.45
CA TYR A 707 -0.25 -11.49 -4.94
C TYR A 707 -0.71 -10.55 -3.81
N THR A 708 -1.01 -9.29 -4.11
CA THR A 708 -1.77 -8.33 -3.28
C THR A 708 -3.01 -7.87 -4.05
N ASP A 709 -2.76 -7.26 -5.20
CA ASP A 709 -3.73 -6.75 -6.16
C ASP A 709 -3.09 -6.68 -7.55
N VAL A 710 -3.89 -6.40 -8.59
CA VAL A 710 -3.38 -6.36 -9.97
C VAL A 710 -2.50 -5.13 -10.21
N GLN A 711 -2.75 -4.01 -9.53
CA GLN A 711 -1.97 -2.78 -9.70
C GLN A 711 -0.54 -2.94 -9.18
N SER A 712 -0.37 -3.57 -8.01
CA SER A 712 0.96 -3.92 -7.48
C SER A 712 1.81 -4.73 -8.47
N VAL A 713 1.19 -5.67 -9.21
CA VAL A 713 1.90 -6.46 -10.24
C VAL A 713 2.24 -5.60 -11.46
N ILE A 714 1.34 -4.70 -11.88
CA ILE A 714 1.59 -3.75 -12.96
C ILE A 714 2.77 -2.83 -12.61
N ASP A 715 2.79 -2.30 -11.39
CA ASP A 715 3.83 -1.39 -10.91
C ASP A 715 5.20 -2.10 -10.84
N ALA A 716 5.25 -3.34 -10.33
CA ALA A 716 6.47 -4.15 -10.33
C ALA A 716 7.00 -4.43 -11.74
N VAL A 717 6.12 -4.73 -12.70
CA VAL A 717 6.51 -4.92 -14.11
C VAL A 717 6.99 -3.60 -14.73
N TYR A 718 6.34 -2.48 -14.41
CA TYR A 718 6.73 -1.16 -14.90
C TYR A 718 8.14 -0.77 -14.45
N GLN A 719 8.45 -1.01 -13.16
CA GLN A 719 9.76 -0.71 -12.56
C GLN A 719 10.93 -1.42 -13.26
N THR A 720 10.68 -2.53 -13.94
CA THR A 720 11.74 -3.25 -14.66
C THR A 720 12.20 -2.58 -15.96
N GLY A 721 11.52 -1.53 -16.42
CA GLY A 721 11.98 -0.72 -17.56
C GLY A 721 12.00 -1.43 -18.92
N VAL A 722 11.59 -2.69 -19.02
CA VAL A 722 11.60 -3.48 -20.29
C VAL A 722 10.81 -2.79 -21.40
N HIS A 723 9.75 -2.06 -21.02
CA HIS A 723 8.92 -1.31 -21.95
C HIS A 723 9.66 -0.14 -22.61
N SER A 724 10.75 0.38 -22.02
CA SER A 724 11.50 1.55 -22.50
C SER A 724 12.50 1.21 -23.61
N SER A 725 12.64 -0.05 -24.03
CA SER A 725 13.58 -0.44 -25.09
C SER A 725 13.25 0.23 -26.44
N GLU A 726 14.18 1.03 -26.95
CA GLU A 726 14.05 1.79 -28.21
C GLU A 726 14.49 1.01 -29.46
N PHE A 727 14.98 -0.23 -29.29
CA PHE A 727 15.52 -1.00 -30.40
C PHE A 727 14.44 -1.34 -31.46
N PRO A 728 14.67 -1.05 -32.76
CA PRO A 728 13.70 -1.33 -33.81
C PRO A 728 13.57 -2.82 -34.08
N GLN A 729 12.34 -3.31 -34.21
CA GLN A 729 11.99 -4.73 -34.44
C GLN A 729 12.12 -5.64 -33.21
N THR A 730 12.27 -5.10 -32.00
CA THR A 730 12.15 -5.90 -30.77
C THR A 730 10.78 -6.57 -30.68
N GLU A 731 10.80 -7.88 -30.45
CA GLU A 731 9.63 -8.66 -30.09
C GLU A 731 9.63 -8.91 -28.60
N PHE A 732 8.44 -9.01 -28.00
CA PHE A 732 8.30 -9.27 -26.57
C PHE A 732 7.62 -10.62 -26.34
N ALA A 733 7.96 -11.26 -25.23
CA ALA A 733 7.26 -12.41 -24.71
C ALA A 733 6.86 -12.14 -23.26
N LEU A 734 5.61 -12.44 -22.93
CA LEU A 734 5.06 -12.32 -21.59
C LEU A 734 4.27 -13.58 -21.27
N ALA A 735 4.65 -14.26 -20.20
CA ALA A 735 3.89 -15.36 -19.63
C ALA A 735 3.62 -15.09 -18.15
N VAL A 736 2.43 -15.47 -17.69
CA VAL A 736 2.02 -15.35 -16.29
C VAL A 736 1.64 -16.73 -15.77
N TYR A 737 2.12 -17.06 -14.59
CA TYR A 737 1.74 -18.24 -13.85
C TYR A 737 1.38 -17.84 -12.41
N ILE A 738 0.31 -18.43 -11.88
CA ILE A 738 -0.11 -18.20 -10.51
C ILE A 738 -0.16 -19.56 -9.84
N HIS A 739 0.68 -19.76 -8.83
CA HIS A 739 0.64 -20.97 -8.02
C HIS A 739 -0.39 -20.80 -6.89
N PRO A 740 -1.42 -21.66 -6.83
CA PRO A 740 -2.45 -21.57 -5.80
C PRO A 740 -2.05 -22.35 -4.55
N TYR A 741 -1.70 -21.64 -3.47
CA TYR A 741 -1.64 -22.24 -2.13
C TYR A 741 -3.03 -22.22 -1.47
N PRO A 742 -3.23 -22.96 -0.37
CA PRO A 742 -4.49 -22.94 0.37
C PRO A 742 -4.93 -21.54 0.81
N ASN A 743 -6.23 -21.38 1.03
CA ASN A 743 -6.87 -20.14 1.52
C ASN A 743 -6.64 -18.90 0.63
N ASN A 744 -6.55 -19.09 -0.69
CA ASN A 744 -6.33 -18.03 -1.69
C ASN A 744 -5.02 -17.22 -1.47
N ILE A 745 -4.02 -17.85 -0.85
CA ILE A 745 -2.64 -17.35 -0.84
C ILE A 745 -2.01 -17.72 -2.19
N LEU A 746 -1.47 -16.74 -2.91
CA LEU A 746 -1.04 -16.93 -4.29
C LEU A 746 0.39 -16.43 -4.49
N SER A 747 1.24 -17.28 -5.09
CA SER A 747 2.54 -16.88 -5.63
C SER A 747 2.37 -16.51 -7.10
N VAL A 748 2.66 -15.26 -7.44
CA VAL A 748 2.55 -14.75 -8.81
C VAL A 748 3.92 -14.77 -9.45
N TRP A 749 3.98 -15.39 -10.62
CA TRP A 749 5.15 -15.37 -11.49
C TRP A 749 4.83 -14.66 -12.80
N VAL A 750 5.68 -13.70 -13.15
CA VAL A 750 5.62 -13.01 -14.44
C VAL A 750 6.97 -13.17 -15.12
N TYR A 751 6.99 -13.82 -16.30
CA TYR A 751 8.19 -13.91 -17.13
C TYR A 751 8.08 -12.88 -18.25
N LEU A 752 9.00 -11.92 -18.25
CA LEU A 752 9.18 -10.93 -19.31
C LEU A 752 10.45 -11.23 -20.10
N ALA A 753 10.35 -11.20 -21.42
CA ALA A 753 11.51 -11.25 -22.30
C ALA A 753 11.38 -10.30 -23.49
N SER A 754 12.50 -9.72 -23.86
CA SER A 754 12.77 -8.94 -25.06
C SER A 754 13.61 -9.78 -26.01
N LEU A 755 13.20 -9.86 -27.26
CA LEU A 755 13.87 -10.62 -28.32
C LEU A 755 14.25 -9.68 -29.45
N ALA A 756 15.54 -9.65 -29.78
CA ALA A 756 16.07 -9.03 -30.98
C ALA A 756 16.60 -10.12 -31.91
N ARG A 757 16.25 -10.09 -33.19
CA ARG A 757 16.69 -11.13 -34.13
C ARG A 757 18.18 -10.94 -34.44
N CYS A 758 18.98 -11.99 -34.30
CA CYS A 758 20.37 -11.97 -34.75
C CYS A 758 20.37 -11.87 -36.28
N GLN A 759 21.03 -10.85 -36.85
CA GLN A 759 21.21 -10.72 -38.30
C GLN A 759 22.39 -11.56 -38.77
#